data_AF-A0A8H7VFG7-F1
#
_entry.id   AF-A0A8H7VFG7-F1
#
_cell.length_a   1.000
_cell.length_b   1.000
_cell.length_c   1.000
_cell.angle_alpha   90.00
_cell.angle_beta   90.00
_cell.angle_gamma   90.00
#
_symmetry.space_group_name_H-M   'P 1'
#
loop_
_entity.id
_entity.type
_entity.pdbx_description
1 polymer ?
#
loop_
_entity_poly.entity_id
_entity_poly.type
_entity_poly.pdbx_seq_one_letter_code
_entity_poly.pdbx_strand_id
1 'polypeptide(L)'
;MNASPSPPSSPDSTDDEPPLSSREKHLYNLTPHLRIDQSPSLRPISTTTTTTHNNSNNNNNNNSTSRTSSPTTNTPSPPSSPTHAHQQQQYHSSSIPKAYRITRFSRYFIVFSILLSFISIFVMLDSFQHHQRDMDGCQDSFMQPIYIRQTGFDSEMTRFASKYALYLYREKDVDLSDQPTGVPVLFISGHAGSYKQVRSISAETAYAYYQHYTTHPEILKQGVRNLDFFTVDFHEEFSALHGQSLLEQAEYLNDAIDYILKLYPRTRKSRRYPDPTSVLIIGHSMGGVVARSMFLLSNYQPGSINTIITLSTPHILPPAPFDWKISKIYDDMHRFWMNGYAPATTSLESTTTTDTYWTSLKDVMLISIAGGTLDNIVCSDSANVGAFLPPSNGFTVFTTAIPNVWTGTDHLSIYSCKQLVRVLAKSMLDIVDTRRPSQTKPLNERMMVMKKAFLSGLEDRTQDLSLGRPNHSEISDRDLRPLKVGERLIIKNNNVGDDNNNPSIVRLSLLPRSKEITAFSVLTDQPIGNDGSRFSFVFCNMMDRVSSDTTRIICQSADEAAIPVPASTERDNYPFSGRTFSFASYRIEEMKEYQWFGVIDNFDFSTTGSTSSHSHSGGTLTQGGFLIAEPINDKEQNQQHIKKSMSTIAMEGVHVKVASHLFSTIHIPAIESPMLAYHLKVSRQSCSHMFAPFLRQSISTMYESKFYVNLANNEDETDVSLHGRAAFSSYASMQSMRMMDTKNVDQHRGLSLQVWMDPTCEEPLKIDLTIDWYGSAGRIGFRNGIMLLAYAFIMVMLVLAGQIYCYNKTGIFPHFGQGLSFCIRRTLPVIIPIVALCSIYQCTYQQGQGHYLNSAYNVLDDLNVLSVTWHDLLIGNSDPFFWWLPLVGLLMSLGVISFVWLVVEILLHFFASISSFLIGQRIHTWHWCNRDGETRNQKFQRRAITTMILFVLVATCIPYQFVFVVAFLVHIISCIRSLTRTWSAPSLQGYKRANRYYYIQSLLLLMMTLLPFNLPILVVWIRNLSVHWFVPFSSDHNIFAIAPFIIYVELLTGSRKMLPRTKGPWHWGTCVLIYGIVAYTFLYGIKYTHSIYFLSNHMIAWFLLLHVKDSHYGRMTYRYIADHLYPFRSKKHS
;
A
#
# COMPACT_ATOMS: atom_id res chain seq x y z
N MET A 1 22.02 31.62 -54.86
CA MET A 1 21.23 32.87 -54.98
C MET A 1 20.86 33.32 -53.57
N ASN A 2 20.76 34.62 -53.34
CA ASN A 2 20.65 35.20 -52.00
C ASN A 2 19.18 35.37 -51.58
N ALA A 3 18.88 35.28 -50.28
CA ALA A 3 18.38 36.42 -49.48
C ALA A 3 17.78 35.97 -48.13
N SER A 4 18.23 36.61 -47.05
CA SER A 4 17.45 36.82 -45.81
C SER A 4 16.47 37.99 -46.04
N PRO A 5 15.41 38.20 -45.21
CA PRO A 5 15.61 38.81 -43.89
C PRO A 5 14.60 38.37 -42.81
N SER A 6 14.60 39.07 -41.67
CA SER A 6 13.78 38.84 -40.47
C SER A 6 12.75 39.99 -40.21
N PRO A 7 12.30 40.28 -38.97
CA PRO A 7 10.90 40.20 -38.53
C PRO A 7 10.13 41.54 -38.58
N PRO A 8 8.88 41.58 -38.06
CA PRO A 8 8.55 42.60 -37.05
C PRO A 8 7.67 42.11 -35.88
N SER A 9 7.32 43.04 -34.98
CA SER A 9 6.62 42.85 -33.70
C SER A 9 5.26 43.58 -33.61
N SER A 10 4.39 43.11 -32.71
CA SER A 10 3.27 43.80 -32.01
C SER A 10 2.21 44.58 -32.84
N PRO A 11 1.01 44.77 -32.27
CA PRO A 11 0.71 46.08 -31.65
C PRO A 11 -0.10 46.01 -30.33
N ASP A 12 -0.20 47.16 -29.65
CA ASP A 12 -1.00 47.44 -28.46
C ASP A 12 -2.15 48.42 -28.79
N SER A 13 -3.31 48.30 -28.13
CA SER A 13 -4.24 49.41 -27.84
C SER A 13 -5.39 49.01 -26.90
N THR A 14 -5.25 49.40 -25.63
CA THR A 14 -6.19 50.17 -24.78
C THR A 14 -7.69 49.84 -24.71
N ASP A 15 -8.23 49.83 -23.48
CA ASP A 15 -8.94 50.99 -22.90
C ASP A 15 -9.02 50.87 -21.36
N ASP A 16 -9.25 51.99 -20.65
CA ASP A 16 -8.80 52.18 -19.26
C ASP A 16 -9.81 51.92 -18.11
N GLU A 17 -9.25 51.72 -16.91
CA GLU A 17 -9.88 51.74 -15.56
C GLU A 17 -9.77 53.19 -14.96
N PRO A 18 -9.99 53.52 -13.65
CA PRO A 18 -10.71 52.90 -12.51
C PRO A 18 -11.63 53.99 -11.84
N PRO A 19 -11.71 54.30 -10.50
CA PRO A 19 -11.44 53.58 -9.23
C PRO A 19 -12.47 53.80 -8.06
N LEU A 20 -12.07 53.36 -6.85
CA LEU A 20 -12.38 53.90 -5.48
C LEU A 20 -13.63 53.46 -4.67
N SER A 21 -13.38 52.50 -3.77
CA SER A 21 -13.71 52.45 -2.32
C SER A 21 -14.79 53.36 -1.67
N SER A 22 -15.76 52.70 -1.02
CA SER A 22 -16.31 52.91 0.35
C SER A 22 -16.34 54.31 1.04
N ARG A 23 -17.45 54.64 1.76
CA ARG A 23 -17.56 54.51 3.26
C ARG A 23 -18.60 55.46 3.96
N GLU A 24 -19.32 54.92 4.95
CA GLU A 24 -20.02 55.54 6.12
C GLU A 24 -21.23 56.53 6.05
N LYS A 25 -22.32 56.13 6.76
CA LYS A 25 -23.15 56.86 7.79
C LYS A 25 -24.08 58.06 7.49
N HIS A 26 -25.31 57.94 8.03
CA HIS A 26 -26.18 59.00 8.65
C HIS A 26 -26.81 60.11 7.76
N LEU A 27 -27.98 60.72 8.03
CA LEU A 27 -29.15 60.42 8.92
C LEU A 27 -30.37 61.36 8.59
N TYR A 28 -31.60 60.93 8.94
CA TYR A 28 -32.89 61.69 9.11
C TYR A 28 -33.82 62.11 7.93
N ASN A 29 -35.12 61.80 8.16
CA ASN A 29 -36.39 62.52 7.86
C ASN A 29 -36.75 62.87 6.38
N LEU A 30 -38.01 62.78 5.93
CA LEU A 30 -39.30 63.01 6.61
C LEU A 30 -40.37 61.92 6.41
N THR A 31 -41.40 61.94 7.27
CA THR A 31 -42.73 61.29 7.09
C THR A 31 -43.84 62.36 7.03
N PRO A 32 -45.04 62.01 6.54
CA PRO A 32 -46.18 62.06 7.48
C PRO A 32 -47.24 60.95 7.37
N HIS A 33 -47.65 60.46 8.56
CA HIS A 33 -49.02 60.10 8.99
C HIS A 33 -49.77 58.86 8.41
N LEU A 34 -50.48 58.03 9.22
CA LEU A 34 -50.75 58.11 10.67
C LEU A 34 -50.86 56.77 11.49
N ARG A 35 -52.09 56.26 11.78
CA ARG A 35 -52.45 55.20 12.77
C ARG A 35 -53.96 54.81 12.56
N ILE A 36 -54.72 54.03 13.33
CA ILE A 36 -54.87 53.56 14.75
C ILE A 36 -55.32 52.06 14.66
N ASP A 37 -54.79 51.05 15.36
CA ASP A 37 -54.79 50.65 16.80
C ASP A 37 -56.18 50.17 17.34
N GLN A 38 -56.33 49.42 18.45
CA GLN A 38 -55.44 49.18 19.60
C GLN A 38 -55.73 47.86 20.39
N SER A 39 -54.81 47.43 21.25
CA SER A 39 -54.85 46.26 22.17
C SER A 39 -55.33 46.59 23.60
N PRO A 40 -55.41 45.63 24.56
CA PRO A 40 -54.34 45.53 25.60
C PRO A 40 -54.09 44.09 26.18
N SER A 41 -53.41 44.00 27.35
CA SER A 41 -52.75 42.79 27.92
C SER A 41 -52.72 42.76 29.47
N LEU A 42 -52.49 41.59 30.14
CA LEU A 42 -51.59 41.37 31.33
C LEU A 42 -51.75 40.00 32.09
N ARG A 43 -50.97 39.79 33.17
CA ARG A 43 -50.83 38.63 34.13
C ARG A 43 -50.95 39.14 35.61
N PRO A 44 -50.83 38.39 36.77
CA PRO A 44 -50.22 37.05 37.05
C PRO A 44 -50.83 36.13 38.20
N ILE A 45 -50.24 34.91 38.43
CA ILE A 45 -49.96 34.17 39.73
C ILE A 45 -51.08 33.93 40.80
N SER A 46 -51.27 32.80 41.54
CA SER A 46 -50.80 31.37 41.55
C SER A 46 -51.88 30.42 42.21
N THR A 47 -51.77 29.42 43.14
CA THR A 47 -50.73 28.80 44.04
C THR A 47 -51.16 27.39 44.61
N THR A 48 -50.19 26.51 44.93
CA THR A 48 -50.09 25.36 45.92
C THR A 48 -51.21 24.33 46.33
N THR A 49 -50.78 23.05 46.35
CA THR A 49 -51.00 21.90 47.31
C THR A 49 -52.32 21.07 47.45
N THR A 50 -52.24 19.81 46.98
CA THR A 50 -52.57 18.50 47.61
C THR A 50 -53.67 18.30 48.68
N THR A 51 -54.53 17.28 48.48
CA THR A 51 -54.82 16.23 49.51
C THR A 51 -55.46 14.97 48.89
N THR A 52 -55.55 13.88 49.68
CA THR A 52 -56.20 12.60 49.33
C THR A 52 -57.20 12.21 50.43
N HIS A 53 -58.36 11.61 50.10
CA HIS A 53 -58.89 10.37 50.71
C HIS A 53 -60.36 10.03 50.34
N ASN A 54 -60.67 8.73 50.46
CA ASN A 54 -61.98 8.12 50.82
C ASN A 54 -63.20 8.20 49.85
N ASN A 55 -64.28 7.43 50.08
CA ASN A 55 -64.44 5.98 50.34
C ASN A 55 -65.95 5.63 50.42
N SER A 56 -66.46 4.69 49.61
CA SER A 56 -67.74 3.97 49.81
C SER A 56 -67.88 2.88 48.71
N ASN A 57 -68.05 1.59 49.02
CA ASN A 57 -69.23 0.90 49.59
C ASN A 57 -70.50 1.11 48.73
N ASN A 58 -71.27 0.08 48.31
CA ASN A 58 -71.47 -1.23 48.94
C ASN A 58 -72.02 -2.33 48.00
N ASN A 59 -71.61 -3.59 48.24
CA ASN A 59 -72.42 -4.83 48.29
C ASN A 59 -73.51 -5.21 47.24
N ASN A 60 -73.31 -6.40 46.63
CA ASN A 60 -74.11 -7.65 46.82
C ASN A 60 -74.55 -8.43 45.56
N ASN A 61 -74.09 -9.69 45.53
CA ASN A 61 -74.84 -10.94 45.28
C ASN A 61 -76.09 -10.94 44.38
N ASN A 62 -76.12 -11.89 43.43
CA ASN A 62 -76.98 -13.07 43.63
C ASN A 62 -76.50 -14.30 42.85
N ASN A 63 -76.99 -15.49 43.24
CA ASN A 63 -76.45 -16.78 42.82
C ASN A 63 -77.57 -17.83 42.66
N SER A 64 -77.39 -18.76 41.70
CA SER A 64 -78.10 -20.05 41.54
C SER A 64 -79.59 -20.09 41.14
N THR A 65 -80.01 -21.25 40.59
CA THR A 65 -81.39 -21.76 40.35
C THR A 65 -82.25 -21.11 39.24
N SER A 66 -83.08 -21.83 38.45
CA SER A 66 -83.15 -23.29 38.19
C SER A 66 -84.00 -23.70 36.95
N ARG A 67 -83.80 -24.96 36.49
CA ARG A 67 -84.79 -25.97 36.00
C ARG A 67 -85.49 -25.87 34.62
N THR A 68 -85.43 -27.01 33.91
CA THR A 68 -86.45 -27.64 33.00
C THR A 68 -86.84 -26.93 31.69
N SER A 69 -87.17 -27.59 30.57
CA SER A 69 -87.47 -29.02 30.30
C SER A 69 -86.94 -29.50 28.91
N SER A 70 -87.32 -30.71 28.47
CA SER A 70 -86.88 -31.45 27.25
C SER A 70 -88.12 -32.15 26.63
N PRO A 71 -88.11 -33.06 25.60
CA PRO A 71 -86.99 -33.73 24.90
C PRO A 71 -87.17 -33.98 23.36
N THR A 72 -86.25 -34.78 22.76
CA THR A 72 -86.31 -35.47 21.43
C THR A 72 -86.09 -34.60 20.16
N THR A 73 -85.57 -35.10 19.03
CA THR A 73 -85.21 -36.48 18.58
C THR A 73 -83.74 -36.59 18.06
N ASN A 74 -83.26 -37.82 17.84
CA ASN A 74 -81.87 -38.17 17.40
C ASN A 74 -81.73 -38.12 15.85
N THR A 75 -80.56 -37.97 15.22
CA THR A 75 -79.44 -38.96 15.11
C THR A 75 -78.17 -38.32 14.46
N PRO A 76 -76.98 -38.98 14.41
CA PRO A 76 -75.69 -38.28 14.51
C PRO A 76 -74.86 -38.07 13.22
N SER A 77 -73.76 -37.29 13.35
CA SER A 77 -72.64 -37.16 12.40
C SER A 77 -71.33 -36.78 13.13
N PRO A 78 -70.12 -36.93 12.52
CA PRO A 78 -68.86 -37.07 13.27
C PRO A 78 -68.27 -35.79 13.91
N PRO A 79 -67.30 -35.92 14.85
CA PRO A 79 -66.83 -34.80 15.67
C PRO A 79 -65.91 -33.81 14.92
N SER A 80 -66.25 -32.52 14.97
CA SER A 80 -65.41 -31.43 14.48
C SER A 80 -64.24 -31.15 15.44
N SER A 81 -63.01 -31.45 15.02
CA SER A 81 -61.79 -31.25 15.81
C SER A 81 -61.48 -29.75 16.08
N PRO A 82 -61.47 -29.28 17.34
CA PRO A 82 -61.24 -27.87 17.65
C PRO A 82 -59.74 -27.56 17.74
N THR A 83 -59.11 -27.07 16.66
CA THR A 83 -57.66 -26.75 16.71
C THR A 83 -57.20 -25.54 15.88
N HIS A 84 -58.03 -24.99 14.98
CA HIS A 84 -57.63 -23.83 14.16
C HIS A 84 -58.05 -22.46 14.71
N ALA A 85 -59.11 -22.36 15.52
CA ALA A 85 -59.60 -21.08 16.04
C ALA A 85 -58.61 -20.39 17.01
N HIS A 86 -58.10 -21.11 18.02
CA HIS A 86 -57.22 -20.53 19.04
C HIS A 86 -55.85 -20.06 18.49
N GLN A 87 -55.36 -20.62 17.37
CA GLN A 87 -54.14 -20.11 16.73
C GLN A 87 -54.36 -18.80 15.96
N GLN A 88 -55.59 -18.43 15.61
CA GLN A 88 -55.86 -17.19 14.86
C GLN A 88 -55.97 -15.97 15.77
N GLN A 89 -56.53 -16.10 16.97
CA GLN A 89 -56.69 -14.98 17.91
C GLN A 89 -55.36 -14.44 18.48
N GLN A 90 -54.30 -15.27 18.59
CA GLN A 90 -52.99 -14.82 19.09
C GLN A 90 -52.21 -13.89 18.14
N TYR A 91 -52.67 -13.65 16.90
CA TYR A 91 -51.97 -12.79 15.95
C TYR A 91 -52.33 -11.30 16.04
N HIS A 92 -53.33 -10.91 16.83
CA HIS A 92 -53.64 -9.49 17.04
C HIS A 92 -52.78 -8.88 18.15
N SER A 93 -52.25 -7.67 17.90
CA SER A 93 -51.48 -6.81 18.82
C SER A 93 -50.00 -7.14 19.11
N SER A 94 -49.32 -7.99 18.33
CA SER A 94 -47.85 -8.13 18.41
C SER A 94 -47.11 -6.86 17.94
N SER A 95 -46.96 -5.88 18.83
CA SER A 95 -46.26 -4.62 18.54
C SER A 95 -44.74 -4.79 18.51
N ILE A 96 -44.07 -3.94 17.72
CA ILE A 96 -42.60 -3.96 17.60
C ILE A 96 -41.97 -3.71 18.98
N PRO A 97 -41.06 -4.59 19.48
CA PRO A 97 -40.50 -4.47 20.82
C PRO A 97 -39.80 -3.13 21.04
N LYS A 98 -39.90 -2.58 22.26
CA LYS A 98 -39.36 -1.24 22.59
C LYS A 98 -37.90 -1.03 22.18
N ALA A 99 -37.08 -2.08 22.17
CA ALA A 99 -35.67 -2.05 21.77
C ALA A 99 -35.41 -1.78 20.26
N TYR A 100 -36.39 -2.03 19.39
CA TYR A 100 -36.30 -1.82 17.93
C TYR A 100 -37.00 -0.52 17.48
N ARG A 101 -37.59 0.25 18.40
CA ARG A 101 -38.25 1.52 18.06
C ARG A 101 -37.20 2.59 17.79
N ILE A 102 -37.25 3.19 16.59
CA ILE A 102 -36.39 4.32 16.21
C ILE A 102 -36.70 5.53 17.11
N THR A 103 -35.78 5.86 18.00
CA THR A 103 -35.87 7.03 18.90
C THR A 103 -35.21 8.27 18.31
N ARG A 104 -35.49 9.46 18.88
CA ARG A 104 -34.80 10.72 18.53
C ARG A 104 -33.27 10.57 18.55
N PHE A 105 -32.72 10.00 19.65
CA PHE A 105 -31.29 9.68 19.77
C PHE A 105 -30.77 8.86 18.58
N SER A 106 -31.46 7.80 18.19
CA SER A 106 -30.98 6.94 17.08
C SER A 106 -31.01 7.66 15.73
N ARG A 107 -31.98 8.56 15.51
CA ARG A 107 -32.03 9.39 14.29
C ARG A 107 -30.86 10.37 14.25
N TYR A 108 -30.64 11.11 15.34
CA TYR A 108 -29.53 12.07 15.43
C TYR A 108 -28.17 11.36 15.31
N PHE A 109 -28.00 10.20 15.94
CA PHE A 109 -26.76 9.41 15.83
C PHE A 109 -26.51 8.90 14.41
N ILE A 110 -27.56 8.45 13.69
CA ILE A 110 -27.45 8.04 12.28
C ILE A 110 -27.04 9.23 11.40
N VAL A 111 -27.71 10.38 11.53
CA VAL A 111 -27.39 11.59 10.75
C VAL A 111 -25.98 12.10 11.05
N PHE A 112 -25.58 12.12 12.32
CA PHE A 112 -24.23 12.48 12.75
C PHE A 112 -23.17 11.51 12.21
N SER A 113 -23.40 10.19 12.27
CA SER A 113 -22.47 9.20 11.73
C SER A 113 -22.32 9.33 10.22
N ILE A 114 -23.40 9.62 9.48
CA ILE A 114 -23.35 9.89 8.04
C ILE A 114 -22.49 11.14 7.77
N LEU A 115 -22.79 12.27 8.42
CA LEU A 115 -22.07 13.53 8.22
C LEU A 115 -20.58 13.39 8.55
N LEU A 116 -20.26 12.79 9.70
CA LEU A 116 -18.89 12.53 10.13
C LEU A 116 -18.15 11.65 9.12
N SER A 117 -18.78 10.60 8.61
CA SER A 117 -18.15 9.71 7.62
C SER A 117 -17.84 10.42 6.31
N PHE A 118 -18.74 11.29 5.83
CA PHE A 118 -18.47 12.08 4.63
C PHE A 118 -17.36 13.10 4.84
N ILE A 119 -17.31 13.78 5.99
CA ILE A 119 -16.24 14.72 6.32
C ILE A 119 -14.89 13.97 6.45
N SER A 120 -14.85 12.83 7.14
CA SER A 120 -13.64 12.00 7.25
C SER A 120 -13.15 11.50 5.88
N ILE A 121 -14.05 11.00 5.02
CA ILE A 121 -13.68 10.54 3.67
C ILE A 121 -13.20 11.72 2.80
N PHE A 122 -13.84 12.88 2.89
CA PHE A 122 -13.40 14.09 2.18
C PHE A 122 -12.00 14.53 2.61
N VAL A 123 -11.76 14.65 3.93
CA VAL A 123 -10.44 15.01 4.48
C VAL A 123 -9.37 13.97 4.10
N MET A 124 -9.68 12.67 4.15
CA MET A 124 -8.75 11.63 3.70
C MET A 124 -8.39 11.74 2.21
N LEU A 125 -9.36 12.07 1.34
CA LEU A 125 -9.13 12.21 -0.09
C LEU A 125 -8.36 13.48 -0.45
N ASP A 126 -8.71 14.62 0.14
CA ASP A 126 -8.02 15.89 -0.09
C ASP A 126 -6.58 15.88 0.44
N SER A 127 -6.40 15.37 1.67
CA SER A 127 -5.09 15.09 2.27
C SER A 127 -4.21 14.24 1.33
N PHE A 128 -4.74 13.11 0.85
CA PHE A 128 -4.02 12.21 -0.06
C PHE A 128 -3.69 12.83 -1.43
N GLN A 129 -4.50 13.79 -1.92
CA GLN A 129 -4.28 14.43 -3.22
C GLN A 129 -3.33 15.64 -3.14
N HIS A 130 -3.34 16.39 -2.03
CA HIS A 130 -2.74 17.72 -1.95
C HIS A 130 -1.68 17.93 -0.86
N HIS A 131 -1.52 17.04 0.13
CA HIS A 131 -0.64 17.24 1.30
C HIS A 131 0.37 16.08 1.47
N GLN A 132 1.53 16.33 2.10
CA GLN A 132 2.54 15.29 2.43
C GLN A 132 3.05 14.46 1.24
N ARG A 133 3.14 15.10 0.07
CA ARG A 133 3.63 14.50 -1.18
C ARG A 133 5.10 14.86 -1.42
N ASP A 134 5.88 13.86 -1.86
CA ASP A 134 7.26 14.09 -2.28
C ASP A 134 7.31 15.02 -3.50
N MET A 135 8.36 15.84 -3.59
CA MET A 135 8.53 16.80 -4.68
C MET A 135 8.99 16.10 -5.96
N ASP A 136 8.20 16.28 -7.03
CA ASP A 136 8.54 15.82 -8.37
C ASP A 136 9.57 16.76 -9.01
N GLY A 137 10.76 16.21 -9.24
CA GLY A 137 11.87 16.83 -9.97
C GLY A 137 12.25 16.04 -11.22
N CYS A 138 11.38 15.12 -11.66
CA CYS A 138 11.69 14.16 -12.68
C CYS A 138 11.84 14.81 -14.07
N GLN A 139 12.94 14.53 -14.77
CA GLN A 139 13.13 14.99 -16.15
C GLN A 139 12.73 13.91 -17.16
N ASP A 140 12.09 14.34 -18.25
CA ASP A 140 11.82 13.51 -19.41
C ASP A 140 13.10 12.93 -20.05
N SER A 141 13.00 11.69 -20.50
CA SER A 141 13.99 11.02 -21.34
C SER A 141 13.60 11.08 -22.82
N PHE A 142 14.59 11.09 -23.71
CA PHE A 142 14.40 11.08 -25.17
C PHE A 142 14.89 9.75 -25.76
N MET A 143 14.23 9.26 -26.80
CA MET A 143 14.46 7.93 -27.39
C MET A 143 13.86 7.81 -28.80
N GLN A 144 14.38 6.92 -29.63
CA GLN A 144 13.87 6.57 -30.96
C GLN A 144 13.70 5.04 -31.10
N PRO A 145 12.60 4.47 -30.55
CA PRO A 145 12.50 3.04 -30.31
C PRO A 145 12.04 2.24 -31.53
N ILE A 146 12.76 1.15 -31.83
CA ILE A 146 12.41 0.11 -32.82
C ILE A 146 12.12 -1.18 -32.06
N TYR A 147 11.04 -1.89 -32.41
CA TYR A 147 10.63 -3.16 -31.78
C TYR A 147 10.59 -4.30 -32.81
N ILE A 148 11.54 -5.23 -32.71
CA ILE A 148 11.71 -6.35 -33.63
C ILE A 148 11.03 -7.60 -33.04
N ARG A 149 9.87 -7.97 -33.58
CA ARG A 149 9.10 -9.13 -33.11
C ARG A 149 9.88 -10.43 -33.34
N GLN A 150 9.98 -11.25 -32.30
CA GLN A 150 10.65 -12.56 -32.34
C GLN A 150 9.72 -13.61 -32.96
N THR A 151 9.67 -13.67 -34.29
CA THR A 151 8.76 -14.58 -35.03
C THR A 151 9.08 -16.07 -34.87
N GLY A 152 10.30 -16.43 -34.44
CA GLY A 152 10.69 -17.81 -34.13
C GLY A 152 10.26 -18.30 -32.74
N PHE A 153 9.59 -17.46 -31.94
CA PHE A 153 8.98 -17.86 -30.67
C PHE A 153 7.48 -18.04 -30.89
N ASP A 154 7.12 -19.21 -31.42
CA ASP A 154 5.79 -19.55 -31.91
C ASP A 154 5.14 -20.70 -31.11
N SER A 155 4.08 -21.28 -31.66
CA SER A 155 3.30 -22.36 -31.05
C SER A 155 4.06 -23.69 -30.89
N GLU A 156 5.22 -23.88 -31.52
CA GLU A 156 6.10 -25.04 -31.24
C GLU A 156 6.87 -24.86 -29.92
N MET A 157 7.14 -23.60 -29.53
CA MET A 157 7.91 -23.25 -28.33
C MET A 157 7.03 -22.99 -27.10
N THR A 158 5.87 -22.35 -27.28
CA THR A 158 4.97 -22.05 -26.15
C THR A 158 3.50 -22.02 -26.54
N ARG A 159 2.64 -22.55 -25.66
CA ARG A 159 1.18 -22.59 -25.85
C ARG A 159 0.50 -21.21 -25.85
N PHE A 160 1.21 -20.15 -25.42
CA PHE A 160 0.68 -18.78 -25.39
C PHE A 160 1.14 -17.91 -26.57
N ALA A 161 1.78 -18.45 -27.59
CA ALA A 161 2.29 -17.67 -28.74
C ALA A 161 1.21 -16.94 -29.57
N SER A 162 -0.06 -17.33 -29.42
CA SER A 162 -1.22 -16.61 -29.97
C SER A 162 -1.82 -15.55 -29.03
N LYS A 163 -1.40 -15.52 -27.76
CA LYS A 163 -1.91 -14.67 -26.67
C LYS A 163 -0.93 -13.57 -26.27
N TYR A 164 0.37 -13.83 -26.38
CA TYR A 164 1.45 -12.91 -26.01
C TYR A 164 2.49 -12.83 -27.14
N ALA A 165 3.29 -11.76 -27.16
CA ALA A 165 4.34 -11.57 -28.17
C ALA A 165 5.66 -11.07 -27.56
N LEU A 166 6.78 -11.64 -28.00
CA LEU A 166 8.13 -11.25 -27.59
C LEU A 166 8.75 -10.30 -28.64
N TYR A 167 9.36 -9.21 -28.18
CA TYR A 167 10.06 -8.23 -29.01
C TYR A 167 11.48 -8.01 -28.51
N LEU A 168 12.42 -7.78 -29.43
CA LEU A 168 13.74 -7.21 -29.15
C LEU A 168 13.68 -5.69 -29.40
N TYR A 169 14.14 -4.89 -28.43
CA TYR A 169 14.27 -3.44 -28.54
C TYR A 169 15.58 -3.06 -29.25
N ARG A 170 15.51 -2.03 -30.09
CA ARG A 170 16.67 -1.37 -30.71
C ARG A 170 16.50 0.15 -30.65
N GLU A 171 17.54 0.89 -30.28
CA GLU A 171 17.56 2.35 -30.39
C GLU A 171 18.03 2.75 -31.79
N LYS A 172 17.19 3.48 -32.52
CA LYS A 172 17.44 3.87 -33.92
C LYS A 172 18.69 4.74 -34.04
N ASP A 173 19.43 4.52 -35.13
CA ASP A 173 20.72 5.16 -35.46
C ASP A 173 21.85 4.94 -34.42
N VAL A 174 21.61 4.10 -33.40
CA VAL A 174 22.57 3.74 -32.34
C VAL A 174 22.91 2.25 -32.43
N ASP A 175 21.91 1.36 -32.38
CA ASP A 175 22.13 -0.08 -32.60
C ASP A 175 22.08 -0.40 -34.11
N LEU A 176 23.24 -0.64 -34.71
CA LEU A 176 23.39 -0.91 -36.15
C LEU A 176 23.06 -2.37 -36.57
N SER A 177 22.48 -3.19 -35.67
CA SER A 177 22.28 -4.64 -35.91
C SER A 177 20.97 -5.15 -35.31
N ASP A 178 20.07 -5.62 -36.17
CA ASP A 178 18.83 -6.32 -35.79
C ASP A 178 19.06 -7.61 -34.99
N GLN A 179 20.26 -8.18 -35.05
CA GLN A 179 20.62 -9.40 -34.33
C GLN A 179 21.14 -9.08 -32.91
N PRO A 180 20.77 -9.84 -31.87
CA PRO A 180 21.34 -9.72 -30.53
C PRO A 180 22.76 -10.31 -30.48
N THR A 181 23.67 -9.62 -29.80
CA THR A 181 25.08 -10.00 -29.62
C THR A 181 25.65 -9.67 -28.23
N GLY A 182 25.01 -8.73 -27.52
CA GLY A 182 25.32 -8.28 -26.17
C GLY A 182 24.81 -9.24 -25.11
N VAL A 183 24.41 -8.72 -23.94
CA VAL A 183 23.89 -9.51 -22.81
C VAL A 183 22.36 -9.46 -22.79
N PRO A 184 21.66 -10.61 -22.67
CA PRO A 184 20.20 -10.62 -22.63
C PRO A 184 19.65 -9.99 -21.34
N VAL A 185 18.78 -9.00 -21.54
CA VAL A 185 17.90 -8.43 -20.51
C VAL A 185 16.46 -8.72 -20.92
N LEU A 186 15.59 -9.06 -19.97
CA LEU A 186 14.16 -9.27 -20.19
C LEU A 186 13.35 -8.34 -19.29
N PHE A 187 12.59 -7.44 -19.92
CA PHE A 187 11.67 -6.52 -19.24
C PHE A 187 10.25 -7.11 -19.18
N ILE A 188 9.66 -7.00 -17.99
CA ILE A 188 8.32 -7.48 -17.66
C ILE A 188 7.49 -6.28 -17.19
N SER A 189 6.46 -5.92 -17.96
CA SER A 189 5.58 -4.78 -17.70
C SER A 189 4.60 -5.02 -16.54
N GLY A 190 4.05 -3.93 -15.99
CA GLY A 190 3.08 -3.95 -14.90
C GLY A 190 1.67 -4.40 -15.27
N HIS A 191 0.76 -4.29 -14.29
CA HIS A 191 -0.69 -4.36 -14.53
C HIS A 191 -1.11 -3.27 -15.52
N ALA A 192 -1.86 -3.63 -16.56
CA ALA A 192 -2.18 -2.73 -17.68
C ALA A 192 -0.94 -2.14 -18.39
N GLY A 193 0.24 -2.72 -18.18
CA GLY A 193 1.50 -2.26 -18.75
C GLY A 193 1.71 -2.75 -20.18
N SER A 194 2.51 -2.00 -20.94
CA SER A 194 2.84 -2.29 -22.33
C SER A 194 4.33 -2.59 -22.46
N TYR A 195 4.70 -3.49 -23.37
CA TYR A 195 6.09 -3.79 -23.76
C TYR A 195 6.92 -2.54 -24.06
N LYS A 196 6.26 -1.44 -24.46
CA LYS A 196 6.87 -0.16 -24.79
C LYS A 196 7.52 0.53 -23.58
N GLN A 197 7.14 0.22 -22.34
CA GLN A 197 7.60 0.93 -21.13
C GLN A 197 9.12 0.89 -20.92
N VAL A 198 9.80 -0.18 -21.38
CA VAL A 198 11.28 -0.34 -21.26
C VAL A 198 12.09 0.76 -21.97
N ARG A 199 11.48 1.46 -22.94
CA ARG A 199 12.12 2.34 -23.92
C ARG A 199 13.20 3.28 -23.37
N SER A 200 12.93 3.98 -22.27
CA SER A 200 13.87 4.95 -21.69
C SER A 200 15.12 4.28 -21.14
N ILE A 201 14.96 3.14 -20.46
CA ILE A 201 16.06 2.35 -19.88
C ILE A 201 16.94 1.77 -21.00
N SER A 202 16.32 1.22 -22.04
CA SER A 202 17.04 0.66 -23.19
C SER A 202 17.79 1.73 -23.99
N ALA A 203 17.16 2.88 -24.26
CA ALA A 203 17.78 4.00 -24.97
C ALA A 203 19.01 4.54 -24.22
N GLU A 204 18.87 4.93 -22.95
CA GLU A 204 20.00 5.49 -22.18
C GLU A 204 21.12 4.46 -22.00
N THR A 205 20.80 3.15 -21.88
CA THR A 205 21.82 2.08 -21.84
C THR A 205 22.58 1.97 -23.16
N ALA A 206 21.91 2.08 -24.31
CA ALA A 206 22.55 2.08 -25.61
C ALA A 206 23.46 3.31 -25.77
N TYR A 207 22.94 4.52 -25.52
CA TYR A 207 23.74 5.75 -25.57
C TYR A 207 24.95 5.68 -24.63
N ALA A 208 24.76 5.27 -23.39
CA ALA A 208 25.85 5.14 -22.41
C ALA A 208 26.92 4.14 -22.89
N TYR A 209 26.54 2.96 -23.38
CA TYR A 209 27.49 1.98 -23.88
C TYR A 209 28.32 2.52 -25.06
N TYR A 210 27.65 2.99 -26.12
CA TYR A 210 28.37 3.41 -27.33
C TYR A 210 29.18 4.69 -27.12
N GLN A 211 28.71 5.66 -26.32
CA GLN A 211 29.43 6.93 -26.10
C GLN A 211 30.54 6.83 -25.05
N HIS A 212 30.32 6.12 -23.93
CA HIS A 212 31.25 6.11 -22.79
C HIS A 212 32.04 4.81 -22.61
N TYR A 213 31.51 3.65 -22.98
CA TYR A 213 32.20 2.37 -22.74
C TYR A 213 33.03 1.90 -23.95
N THR A 214 32.62 2.18 -25.20
CA THR A 214 33.42 1.81 -26.38
C THR A 214 34.72 2.61 -26.51
N THR A 215 34.73 3.84 -26.01
CA THR A 215 35.87 4.77 -26.03
C THR A 215 36.99 4.38 -25.06
N HIS A 216 36.72 3.49 -24.10
CA HIS A 216 37.67 3.05 -23.07
C HIS A 216 38.08 1.57 -23.27
N PRO A 217 39.17 1.28 -24.00
CA PRO A 217 39.53 -0.09 -24.38
C PRO A 217 39.83 -1.01 -23.19
N GLU A 218 40.26 -0.47 -22.05
CA GLU A 218 40.47 -1.26 -20.82
C GLU A 218 39.16 -1.82 -20.24
N ILE A 219 38.03 -1.10 -20.37
CA ILE A 219 36.73 -1.58 -19.89
C ILE A 219 36.19 -2.69 -20.81
N LEU A 220 36.45 -2.59 -22.12
CA LEU A 220 36.14 -3.66 -23.07
C LEU A 220 36.96 -4.95 -22.79
N LYS A 221 38.22 -4.85 -22.35
CA LYS A 221 39.02 -5.99 -21.88
C LYS A 221 38.44 -6.65 -20.62
N GLN A 222 37.74 -5.89 -19.77
CA GLN A 222 37.05 -6.42 -18.59
C GLN A 222 35.78 -7.22 -18.94
N GLY A 223 35.36 -7.25 -20.22
CA GLY A 223 34.24 -8.08 -20.69
C GLY A 223 32.89 -7.34 -20.74
N VAL A 224 32.86 -6.02 -20.62
CA VAL A 224 31.63 -5.22 -20.73
C VAL A 224 31.12 -5.17 -22.18
N ARG A 225 29.80 -5.30 -22.36
CA ARG A 225 29.09 -5.31 -23.64
C ARG A 225 27.79 -4.52 -23.54
N ASN A 226 27.19 -4.21 -24.69
CA ASN A 226 25.82 -3.70 -24.77
C ASN A 226 24.82 -4.68 -24.16
N LEU A 227 23.65 -4.18 -23.78
CA LEU A 227 22.52 -4.98 -23.31
C LEU A 227 21.49 -5.11 -24.43
N ASP A 228 21.05 -6.33 -24.71
CA ASP A 228 19.98 -6.62 -25.65
C ASP A 228 18.68 -6.80 -24.89
N PHE A 229 17.83 -5.77 -24.93
CA PHE A 229 16.58 -5.73 -24.18
C PHE A 229 15.45 -6.43 -24.94
N PHE A 230 15.05 -7.58 -24.43
CA PHE A 230 13.80 -8.23 -24.78
C PHE A 230 12.66 -7.68 -23.92
N THR A 231 11.47 -7.58 -24.49
CA THR A 231 10.27 -7.06 -23.82
C THR A 231 9.03 -7.81 -24.33
N VAL A 232 8.05 -8.01 -23.46
CA VAL A 232 6.87 -8.84 -23.74
C VAL A 232 5.59 -8.01 -23.78
N ASP A 233 4.79 -8.24 -24.81
CA ASP A 233 3.43 -7.72 -24.93
C ASP A 233 2.44 -8.72 -24.31
N PHE A 234 1.92 -8.35 -23.14
CA PHE A 234 0.83 -9.06 -22.45
C PHE A 234 -0.56 -8.54 -22.85
N HIS A 235 -0.68 -7.75 -23.93
CA HIS A 235 -1.90 -7.02 -24.32
C HIS A 235 -2.50 -6.20 -23.18
N GLU A 236 -1.64 -5.66 -22.30
CA GLU A 236 -1.99 -4.87 -21.11
C GLU A 236 -2.99 -5.60 -20.17
N GLU A 237 -2.82 -6.90 -19.96
CA GLU A 237 -3.64 -7.67 -19.01
C GLU A 237 -3.64 -7.06 -17.58
N PHE A 238 -4.79 -7.15 -16.92
CA PHE A 238 -5.01 -6.66 -15.56
C PHE A 238 -4.47 -7.63 -14.47
N SER A 239 -3.18 -7.98 -14.53
CA SER A 239 -2.53 -8.99 -13.66
C SER A 239 -2.72 -8.76 -12.15
N ALA A 240 -2.77 -7.51 -11.67
CA ALA A 240 -3.06 -7.20 -10.25
C ALA A 240 -4.47 -7.62 -9.75
N LEU A 241 -5.39 -8.01 -10.63
CA LEU A 241 -6.79 -8.33 -10.30
C LEU A 241 -7.18 -9.79 -10.55
N HIS A 242 -6.30 -10.60 -11.16
CA HIS A 242 -6.57 -11.99 -11.51
C HIS A 242 -5.30 -12.85 -11.49
N GLY A 243 -5.17 -13.73 -10.49
CA GLY A 243 -3.94 -14.48 -10.21
C GLY A 243 -3.61 -15.58 -11.22
N GLN A 244 -4.58 -16.08 -11.99
CA GLN A 244 -4.29 -17.03 -13.06
C GLN A 244 -3.57 -16.36 -14.24
N SER A 245 -3.85 -15.10 -14.56
CA SER A 245 -3.07 -14.35 -15.56
C SER A 245 -1.62 -14.19 -15.12
N LEU A 246 -1.35 -13.96 -13.83
CA LEU A 246 0.01 -13.85 -13.28
C LEU A 246 0.83 -15.14 -13.53
N LEU A 247 0.22 -16.31 -13.34
CA LEU A 247 0.85 -17.60 -13.61
C LEU A 247 1.07 -17.85 -15.11
N GLU A 248 0.11 -17.51 -15.97
CA GLU A 248 0.25 -17.63 -17.44
C GLU A 248 1.37 -16.73 -17.99
N GLN A 249 1.52 -15.52 -17.43
CA GLN A 249 2.62 -14.60 -17.76
C GLN A 249 3.98 -15.18 -17.31
N ALA A 250 4.05 -15.74 -16.10
CA ALA A 250 5.28 -16.36 -15.59
C ALA A 250 5.67 -17.63 -16.39
N GLU A 251 4.70 -18.44 -16.81
CA GLU A 251 4.94 -19.64 -17.61
C GLU A 251 5.52 -19.28 -18.98
N TYR A 252 4.89 -18.34 -19.70
CA TYR A 252 5.37 -17.84 -20.98
C TYR A 252 6.76 -17.19 -20.90
N LEU A 253 7.09 -16.52 -19.79
CA LEU A 253 8.41 -15.91 -19.61
C LEU A 253 9.52 -16.95 -19.38
N ASN A 254 9.23 -18.07 -18.74
CA ASN A 254 10.20 -19.17 -18.60
C ASN A 254 10.50 -19.78 -19.99
N ASP A 255 9.47 -20.03 -20.80
CA ASP A 255 9.63 -20.47 -22.20
C ASP A 255 10.41 -19.43 -23.02
N ALA A 256 10.16 -18.13 -22.79
CA ALA A 256 10.85 -17.04 -23.49
C ALA A 256 12.34 -16.94 -23.13
N ILE A 257 12.72 -17.20 -21.88
CA ILE A 257 14.13 -17.24 -21.46
C ILE A 257 14.87 -18.39 -22.18
N ASP A 258 14.28 -19.58 -22.24
CA ASP A 258 14.85 -20.71 -22.97
C ASP A 258 15.03 -20.40 -24.48
N TYR A 259 14.04 -19.77 -25.12
CA TYR A 259 14.16 -19.26 -26.50
C TYR A 259 15.28 -18.21 -26.65
N ILE A 260 15.35 -17.22 -25.74
CA ILE A 260 16.36 -16.15 -25.77
C ILE A 260 17.78 -16.74 -25.65
N LEU A 261 18.01 -17.68 -24.73
CA LEU A 261 19.32 -18.32 -24.56
C LEU A 261 19.72 -19.14 -25.79
N LYS A 262 18.76 -19.83 -26.45
CA LYS A 262 18.98 -20.58 -27.70
C LYS A 262 19.31 -19.70 -28.92
N LEU A 263 19.07 -18.38 -28.87
CA LEU A 263 19.33 -17.46 -29.97
C LEU A 263 20.83 -17.08 -30.10
N TYR A 264 21.52 -16.83 -28.98
CA TYR A 264 22.88 -16.31 -28.98
C TYR A 264 23.97 -17.20 -29.63
N PRO A 265 23.96 -18.55 -29.48
CA PRO A 265 24.93 -19.41 -30.15
C PRO A 265 24.88 -19.31 -31.69
N ARG A 266 23.77 -18.80 -32.25
CA ARG A 266 23.60 -18.57 -33.70
C ARG A 266 24.11 -17.19 -34.15
N THR A 267 24.08 -16.19 -33.27
CA THR A 267 24.48 -14.81 -33.57
C THR A 267 25.94 -14.52 -33.21
N ARG A 268 26.43 -15.04 -32.08
CA ARG A 268 27.82 -14.94 -31.60
C ARG A 268 28.80 -15.84 -32.37
N LYS A 269 28.76 -15.81 -33.70
CA LYS A 269 29.52 -16.68 -34.62
C LYS A 269 31.04 -16.64 -34.41
N SER A 270 31.58 -15.58 -33.82
CA SER A 270 32.99 -15.50 -33.39
C SER A 270 33.12 -15.88 -31.91
N ARG A 271 33.64 -17.08 -31.66
CA ARG A 271 33.74 -17.75 -30.33
C ARG A 271 34.77 -17.11 -29.37
N ARG A 272 34.78 -15.78 -29.23
CA ARG A 272 35.72 -15.05 -28.34
C ARG A 272 35.28 -15.05 -26.86
N TYR A 273 34.01 -15.36 -26.60
CA TYR A 273 33.36 -15.34 -25.29
C TYR A 273 32.40 -16.54 -25.19
N PRO A 274 32.11 -17.07 -23.98
CA PRO A 274 31.10 -18.09 -23.79
C PRO A 274 29.69 -17.61 -24.16
N ASP A 275 28.84 -18.55 -24.57
CA ASP A 275 27.41 -18.31 -24.75
C ASP A 275 26.72 -17.99 -23.41
N PRO A 276 25.62 -17.21 -23.41
CA PRO A 276 24.88 -16.89 -22.20
C PRO A 276 24.17 -18.12 -21.64
N THR A 277 24.24 -18.31 -20.32
CA THR A 277 23.44 -19.30 -19.58
C THR A 277 22.37 -18.67 -18.70
N SER A 278 22.27 -17.34 -18.68
CA SER A 278 21.30 -16.62 -17.84
C SER A 278 20.93 -15.26 -18.39
N VAL A 279 19.71 -14.82 -18.07
CA VAL A 279 19.08 -13.55 -18.46
C VAL A 279 18.94 -12.65 -17.23
N LEU A 280 19.13 -11.34 -17.41
CA LEU A 280 18.89 -10.34 -16.37
C LEU A 280 17.47 -9.80 -16.47
N ILE A 281 16.75 -9.74 -15.35
CA ILE A 281 15.32 -9.40 -15.33
C ILE A 281 15.09 -7.97 -14.83
N ILE A 282 14.23 -7.22 -15.52
CA ILE A 282 13.61 -5.98 -14.99
C ILE A 282 12.11 -6.20 -14.86
N GLY A 283 11.55 -6.03 -13.66
CA GLY A 283 10.10 -6.10 -13.43
C GLY A 283 9.53 -4.77 -12.96
N HIS A 284 8.57 -4.19 -13.69
CA HIS A 284 7.81 -3.03 -13.23
C HIS A 284 6.50 -3.47 -12.58
N SER A 285 6.15 -2.90 -11.42
CA SER A 285 4.87 -3.15 -10.74
C SER A 285 4.59 -4.65 -10.58
N MET A 286 3.42 -5.15 -10.97
CA MET A 286 3.13 -6.61 -10.96
C MET A 286 4.14 -7.46 -11.75
N GLY A 287 4.85 -6.92 -12.73
CA GLY A 287 5.88 -7.64 -13.49
C GLY A 287 7.03 -8.16 -12.62
N GLY A 288 7.37 -7.49 -11.51
CA GLY A 288 8.32 -7.99 -10.53
C GLY A 288 7.76 -9.11 -9.63
N VAL A 289 6.43 -9.22 -9.52
CA VAL A 289 5.75 -10.35 -8.84
C VAL A 289 5.71 -11.57 -9.76
N VAL A 290 5.44 -11.35 -11.05
CA VAL A 290 5.57 -12.36 -12.11
C VAL A 290 6.99 -12.92 -12.13
N ALA A 291 8.02 -12.05 -12.17
CA ALA A 291 9.44 -12.42 -12.13
C ALA A 291 9.80 -13.35 -10.95
N ARG A 292 9.25 -13.08 -9.75
CA ARG A 292 9.47 -13.93 -8.56
C ARG A 292 8.66 -15.23 -8.57
N SER A 293 7.52 -15.24 -9.29
CA SER A 293 6.64 -16.41 -9.43
C SER A 293 7.13 -17.40 -10.49
N MET A 294 7.95 -16.97 -11.45
CA MET A 294 8.61 -17.83 -12.44
C MET A 294 9.34 -19.03 -11.80
N PHE A 295 10.01 -18.79 -10.67
CA PHE A 295 10.73 -19.81 -9.88
C PHE A 295 9.84 -20.90 -9.26
N LEU A 296 8.52 -20.69 -9.21
CA LEU A 296 7.54 -21.65 -8.67
C LEU A 296 7.05 -22.66 -9.72
N LEU A 297 7.38 -22.46 -11.00
CA LEU A 297 6.86 -23.23 -12.12
C LEU A 297 7.85 -24.30 -12.59
N SER A 298 7.33 -25.45 -13.01
CA SER A 298 8.12 -26.61 -13.44
C SER A 298 8.89 -26.41 -14.76
N ASN A 299 8.60 -25.34 -15.53
CA ASN A 299 9.37 -24.96 -16.72
C ASN A 299 10.53 -23.98 -16.41
N TYR A 300 10.74 -23.57 -15.16
CA TYR A 300 11.91 -22.77 -14.78
C TYR A 300 13.20 -23.59 -14.89
N GLN A 301 14.20 -23.06 -15.59
CA GLN A 301 15.53 -23.67 -15.67
C GLN A 301 16.45 -23.14 -14.56
N PRO A 302 16.96 -23.98 -13.64
CA PRO A 302 17.86 -23.54 -12.57
C PRO A 302 19.08 -22.77 -13.09
N GLY A 303 19.32 -21.59 -12.51
CA GLY A 303 20.43 -20.71 -12.88
C GLY A 303 20.18 -19.80 -14.10
N SER A 304 19.07 -19.98 -14.82
CA SER A 304 18.71 -19.13 -15.98
C SER A 304 18.38 -17.68 -15.61
N ILE A 305 18.09 -17.40 -14.34
CA ILE A 305 17.96 -16.05 -13.78
C ILE A 305 18.98 -15.90 -12.66
N ASN A 306 19.85 -14.88 -12.75
CA ASN A 306 20.81 -14.54 -11.69
C ASN A 306 20.60 -13.15 -11.07
N THR A 307 19.94 -12.22 -11.77
CA THR A 307 19.75 -10.84 -11.34
C THR A 307 18.34 -10.38 -11.68
N ILE A 308 17.66 -9.78 -10.70
CA ILE A 308 16.35 -9.16 -10.84
C ILE A 308 16.45 -7.73 -10.29
N ILE A 309 15.97 -6.76 -11.06
CA ILE A 309 15.76 -5.39 -10.61
C ILE A 309 14.26 -5.11 -10.71
N THR A 310 13.65 -4.63 -9.62
CA THR A 310 12.21 -4.35 -9.58
C THR A 310 11.94 -2.87 -9.32
N LEU A 311 10.95 -2.32 -10.03
CA LEU A 311 10.54 -0.92 -9.97
C LEU A 311 9.08 -0.85 -9.47
N SER A 312 8.83 -0.21 -8.32
CA SER A 312 7.51 -0.09 -7.67
C SER A 312 6.71 -1.40 -7.58
N THR A 313 7.42 -2.52 -7.34
CA THR A 313 6.80 -3.85 -7.29
C THR A 313 6.21 -4.15 -5.91
N PRO A 314 4.91 -4.50 -5.78
CA PRO A 314 4.32 -4.90 -4.50
C PRO A 314 4.80 -6.31 -4.10
N HIS A 315 5.86 -6.40 -3.31
CA HIS A 315 6.55 -7.64 -2.96
C HIS A 315 6.02 -8.38 -1.72
N ILE A 316 5.37 -7.66 -0.77
CA ILE A 316 4.85 -8.24 0.48
C ILE A 316 3.35 -8.53 0.39
N LEU A 317 2.55 -7.57 -0.09
CA LEU A 317 1.09 -7.66 -0.17
C LEU A 317 0.61 -7.28 -1.56
N PRO A 318 -0.41 -7.96 -2.12
CA PRO A 318 -1.05 -7.53 -3.37
C PRO A 318 -1.83 -6.21 -3.16
N PRO A 319 -1.84 -5.30 -4.15
CA PRO A 319 -2.66 -4.08 -4.08
C PRO A 319 -4.18 -4.34 -3.96
N ALA A 320 -4.63 -5.52 -4.39
CA ALA A 320 -6.05 -5.89 -4.45
C ALA A 320 -6.28 -7.39 -4.09
N PRO A 321 -6.41 -7.76 -2.80
CA PRO A 321 -6.62 -9.15 -2.34
C PRO A 321 -8.06 -9.68 -2.57
N PHE A 322 -8.67 -9.34 -3.72
CA PHE A 322 -10.04 -9.73 -4.08
C PHE A 322 -10.12 -11.15 -4.69
N ASP A 323 -9.04 -11.60 -5.33
CA ASP A 323 -8.89 -12.99 -5.80
C ASP A 323 -8.09 -13.81 -4.77
N TRP A 324 -8.63 -14.98 -4.41
CA TRP A 324 -7.98 -15.95 -3.53
C TRP A 324 -6.68 -16.50 -4.11
N LYS A 325 -6.59 -16.59 -5.45
CA LYS A 325 -5.43 -17.13 -6.14
C LYS A 325 -4.23 -16.18 -6.03
N ILE A 326 -4.45 -14.87 -6.06
CA ILE A 326 -3.41 -13.86 -5.79
C ILE A 326 -2.86 -14.03 -4.37
N SER A 327 -3.72 -14.09 -3.34
CA SER A 327 -3.26 -14.31 -1.96
C SER A 327 -2.41 -15.57 -1.85
N LYS A 328 -2.87 -16.70 -2.42
CA LYS A 328 -2.10 -17.94 -2.44
C LYS A 328 -0.75 -17.80 -3.14
N ILE A 329 -0.69 -17.13 -4.30
CA ILE A 329 0.57 -16.91 -5.03
C ILE A 329 1.56 -16.11 -4.16
N TYR A 330 1.10 -15.11 -3.41
CA TYR A 330 1.94 -14.36 -2.47
C TYR A 330 2.45 -15.23 -1.32
N ASP A 331 1.58 -16.05 -0.71
CA ASP A 331 1.97 -16.96 0.38
C ASP A 331 2.93 -18.07 -0.09
N ASP A 332 2.71 -18.64 -1.29
CA ASP A 332 3.60 -19.64 -1.91
C ASP A 332 4.95 -19.02 -2.31
N MET A 333 4.94 -17.84 -2.93
CA MET A 333 6.13 -17.06 -3.30
C MET A 333 6.95 -16.64 -2.06
N HIS A 334 6.31 -16.21 -0.98
CA HIS A 334 7.01 -15.83 0.25
C HIS A 334 7.71 -17.03 0.88
N ARG A 335 7.00 -18.18 1.03
CA ARG A 335 7.57 -19.41 1.59
C ARG A 335 8.72 -19.97 0.75
N PHE A 336 8.58 -20.01 -0.57
CA PHE A 336 9.65 -20.45 -1.46
C PHE A 336 10.90 -19.58 -1.33
N TRP A 337 10.74 -18.25 -1.38
CA TRP A 337 11.87 -17.33 -1.29
C TRP A 337 12.55 -17.37 0.08
N MET A 338 11.80 -17.46 1.18
CA MET A 338 12.37 -17.66 2.53
C MET A 338 13.20 -18.95 2.61
N ASN A 339 12.67 -20.07 2.12
CA ASN A 339 13.34 -21.38 2.19
C ASN A 339 14.57 -21.46 1.26
N GLY A 340 14.56 -20.75 0.12
CA GLY A 340 15.63 -20.80 -0.88
C GLY A 340 17.01 -20.29 -0.40
N TYR A 341 17.06 -19.55 0.71
CA TYR A 341 18.29 -19.07 1.36
C TYR A 341 18.67 -19.85 2.63
N ALA A 342 17.92 -20.87 3.02
CA ALA A 342 18.20 -21.65 4.23
C ALA A 342 19.55 -22.41 4.15
N PRO A 343 20.27 -22.58 5.28
CA PRO A 343 21.48 -23.40 5.30
C PRO A 343 21.14 -24.86 5.03
N ALA A 344 21.90 -25.52 4.16
CA ALA A 344 21.58 -26.85 3.65
C ALA A 344 21.56 -27.96 4.73
N THR A 345 22.06 -27.69 5.94
CA THR A 345 22.11 -28.62 7.07
C THR A 345 20.74 -29.07 7.58
N THR A 346 19.65 -28.35 7.30
CA THR A 346 18.28 -28.78 7.64
C THR A 346 17.60 -29.63 6.56
N SER A 347 18.24 -29.91 5.42
CA SER A 347 17.64 -30.67 4.31
C SER A 347 17.78 -32.20 4.41
N LEU A 348 18.27 -32.73 5.54
CA LEU A 348 18.70 -34.13 5.66
C LEU A 348 17.63 -35.13 6.17
N GLU A 349 16.34 -34.77 6.18
CA GLU A 349 15.31 -35.64 6.81
C GLU A 349 13.94 -35.72 6.08
N SER A 350 13.77 -35.10 4.91
CA SER A 350 12.53 -35.17 4.13
C SER A 350 12.43 -36.42 3.25
N THR A 351 12.44 -37.60 3.87
CA THR A 351 12.51 -38.91 3.19
C THR A 351 11.13 -39.41 2.68
N THR A 352 10.37 -38.53 2.01
CA THR A 352 9.06 -38.85 1.42
C THR A 352 9.00 -38.41 -0.05
N THR A 353 8.60 -39.33 -0.93
CA THR A 353 8.79 -39.23 -2.38
C THR A 353 7.71 -38.41 -3.09
N THR A 354 7.81 -37.07 -3.04
CA THR A 354 7.09 -36.15 -3.95
C THR A 354 7.91 -34.89 -4.29
N ASP A 355 8.66 -34.97 -5.38
CA ASP A 355 9.03 -33.89 -6.32
C ASP A 355 9.03 -32.44 -5.79
N THR A 356 10.01 -32.09 -4.94
CA THR A 356 10.35 -30.68 -4.62
C THR A 356 11.87 -30.48 -4.63
N TYR A 357 12.42 -30.26 -5.82
CA TYR A 357 13.82 -29.89 -6.02
C TYR A 357 14.03 -28.42 -5.58
N TRP A 358 14.41 -28.21 -4.32
CA TRP A 358 14.69 -26.87 -3.78
C TRP A 358 15.93 -26.25 -4.45
N THR A 359 15.69 -25.51 -5.53
CA THR A 359 16.75 -24.79 -6.25
C THR A 359 17.28 -23.66 -5.35
N SER A 360 18.56 -23.76 -4.95
CA SER A 360 19.13 -22.81 -3.99
C SER A 360 19.28 -21.42 -4.62
N LEU A 361 18.71 -20.39 -3.98
CA LEU A 361 18.69 -19.02 -4.49
C LEU A 361 19.97 -18.24 -4.20
N LYS A 362 21.02 -18.90 -3.69
CA LYS A 362 22.25 -18.27 -3.17
C LYS A 362 22.94 -17.31 -4.12
N ASP A 363 22.92 -17.56 -5.44
CA ASP A 363 23.54 -16.70 -6.45
C ASP A 363 22.59 -15.66 -7.06
N VAL A 364 21.31 -15.66 -6.67
CA VAL A 364 20.29 -14.73 -7.17
C VAL A 364 20.40 -13.40 -6.43
N MET A 365 20.43 -12.30 -7.19
CA MET A 365 20.35 -10.93 -6.67
C MET A 365 18.97 -10.32 -6.95
N LEU A 366 18.36 -9.65 -5.98
CA LEU A 366 17.08 -8.93 -6.13
C LEU A 366 17.18 -7.51 -5.52
N ILE A 367 17.21 -6.48 -6.37
CA ILE A 367 17.18 -5.07 -5.94
C ILE A 367 15.79 -4.50 -6.19
N SER A 368 15.18 -3.88 -5.18
CA SER A 368 13.85 -3.25 -5.27
C SER A 368 13.94 -1.74 -5.12
N ILE A 369 13.48 -0.99 -6.12
CA ILE A 369 13.47 0.47 -6.17
C ILE A 369 12.01 0.95 -6.06
N ALA A 370 11.72 1.80 -5.08
CA ALA A 370 10.38 2.35 -4.81
C ALA A 370 10.32 3.87 -5.02
N GLY A 371 9.23 4.37 -5.61
CA GLY A 371 9.06 5.78 -5.99
C GLY A 371 8.77 6.78 -4.85
N GLY A 372 8.59 6.31 -3.61
CA GLY A 372 8.22 7.17 -2.47
C GLY A 372 6.71 7.38 -2.34
N THR A 373 6.28 8.59 -1.96
CA THR A 373 4.85 8.92 -1.75
C THR A 373 4.11 9.38 -3.01
N LEU A 374 4.81 9.66 -4.12
CA LEU A 374 4.19 9.92 -5.41
C LEU A 374 3.59 8.65 -6.07
N ASP A 375 3.95 7.45 -5.58
CA ASP A 375 3.32 6.21 -6.01
C ASP A 375 1.94 6.01 -5.37
N ASN A 376 0.93 6.60 -6.01
CA ASN A 376 -0.47 6.51 -5.62
C ASN A 376 -1.18 5.23 -6.14
N ILE A 377 -0.46 4.30 -6.78
CA ILE A 377 -1.01 3.04 -7.31
C ILE A 377 -0.58 1.85 -6.45
N VAL A 378 0.70 1.80 -6.05
CA VAL A 378 1.27 0.79 -5.17
C VAL A 378 1.87 1.47 -3.94
N CYS A 379 1.38 1.10 -2.76
CA CYS A 379 1.98 1.57 -1.51
C CYS A 379 3.45 1.13 -1.43
N SER A 380 4.39 2.08 -1.51
CA SER A 380 5.84 1.81 -1.49
C SER A 380 6.32 0.99 -0.29
N ASP A 381 5.60 1.02 0.85
CA ASP A 381 5.89 0.14 2.01
C ASP A 381 5.86 -1.35 1.64
N SER A 382 5.01 -1.73 0.66
CA SER A 382 4.86 -3.11 0.17
C SER A 382 5.98 -3.56 -0.76
N ALA A 383 6.83 -2.65 -1.25
CA ALA A 383 7.95 -2.96 -2.14
C ALA A 383 9.20 -3.48 -1.39
N ASN A 384 9.12 -3.64 -0.07
CA ASN A 384 10.25 -4.05 0.75
C ASN A 384 10.59 -5.54 0.58
N VAL A 385 11.85 -5.83 0.23
CA VAL A 385 12.37 -7.20 0.09
C VAL A 385 13.07 -7.71 1.36
N GLY A 386 13.51 -6.84 2.27
CA GLY A 386 14.20 -7.20 3.53
C GLY A 386 13.35 -7.99 4.53
N ALA A 387 12.06 -8.19 4.23
CA ALA A 387 11.19 -9.13 4.92
C ALA A 387 11.54 -10.61 4.60
N PHE A 388 12.05 -10.93 3.41
CA PHE A 388 12.31 -12.31 2.96
C PHE A 388 13.67 -12.54 2.29
N LEU A 389 14.43 -11.48 2.04
CA LEU A 389 15.71 -11.50 1.34
C LEU A 389 16.85 -11.11 2.29
N PRO A 390 17.96 -11.87 2.36
CA PRO A 390 19.10 -11.49 3.17
C PRO A 390 19.89 -10.33 2.53
N PRO A 391 20.56 -9.46 3.32
CA PRO A 391 21.29 -8.28 2.85
C PRO A 391 22.55 -8.58 2.01
N SER A 392 22.88 -9.88 1.88
CA SER A 392 23.88 -10.44 0.96
C SER A 392 23.36 -10.61 -0.47
N ASN A 393 22.04 -10.70 -0.66
CA ASN A 393 21.38 -11.03 -1.93
C ASN A 393 20.52 -9.88 -2.46
N GLY A 394 20.28 -8.84 -1.67
CA GLY A 394 19.65 -7.62 -2.15
C GLY A 394 19.16 -6.70 -1.06
N PHE A 395 18.47 -5.64 -1.47
CA PHE A 395 17.91 -4.62 -0.59
C PHE A 395 16.80 -3.83 -1.30
N THR A 396 16.03 -3.10 -0.50
CA THR A 396 15.08 -2.08 -0.95
C THR A 396 15.75 -0.72 -0.92
N VAL A 397 15.40 0.18 -1.85
CA VAL A 397 15.87 1.56 -1.87
C VAL A 397 14.79 2.48 -2.45
N PHE A 398 14.80 3.76 -2.07
CA PHE A 398 13.85 4.77 -2.55
C PHE A 398 14.52 5.71 -3.54
N THR A 399 13.78 6.23 -4.52
CA THR A 399 14.32 7.17 -5.53
C THR A 399 14.86 8.46 -4.90
N THR A 400 14.31 8.86 -3.74
CA THR A 400 14.79 9.97 -2.91
C THR A 400 16.15 9.70 -2.24
N ALA A 401 16.55 8.43 -2.11
CA ALA A 401 17.81 8.01 -1.49
C ALA A 401 18.97 7.96 -2.50
N ILE A 402 18.67 7.67 -3.77
CA ILE A 402 19.67 7.40 -4.81
C ILE A 402 20.47 8.67 -5.12
N PRO A 403 21.82 8.63 -5.05
CA PRO A 403 22.69 9.76 -5.40
C PRO A 403 22.40 10.35 -6.78
N ASN A 404 22.37 11.67 -6.88
CA ASN A 404 22.04 12.43 -8.10
C ASN A 404 20.59 12.25 -8.62
N VAL A 405 19.72 11.55 -7.89
CA VAL A 405 18.29 11.44 -8.19
C VAL A 405 17.50 12.30 -7.19
N TRP A 406 17.55 11.94 -5.90
CA TRP A 406 17.00 12.71 -4.77
C TRP A 406 15.56 13.27 -4.93
N THR A 407 14.73 12.61 -5.75
CA THR A 407 13.34 13.00 -6.03
C THR A 407 12.41 11.80 -5.90
N GLY A 408 11.15 12.03 -5.55
CA GLY A 408 10.11 11.01 -5.68
C GLY A 408 9.78 10.75 -7.15
N THR A 409 9.25 9.58 -7.48
CA THR A 409 8.71 9.30 -8.81
C THR A 409 7.34 8.66 -8.68
N ASP A 410 6.37 9.08 -9.49
CA ASP A 410 5.11 8.36 -9.57
C ASP A 410 5.28 6.95 -10.19
N HIS A 411 4.22 6.14 -10.08
CA HIS A 411 4.21 4.74 -10.50
C HIS A 411 4.58 4.50 -11.97
N LEU A 412 4.33 5.47 -12.85
CA LEU A 412 4.61 5.39 -14.29
C LEU A 412 5.94 6.07 -14.63
N SER A 413 6.26 7.20 -13.99
CA SER A 413 7.52 7.91 -14.26
C SER A 413 8.77 7.15 -13.80
N ILE A 414 8.65 6.20 -12.85
CA ILE A 414 9.79 5.43 -12.31
C ILE A 414 10.66 4.71 -13.36
N TYR A 415 10.12 4.32 -14.53
CA TYR A 415 10.92 3.73 -15.62
C TYR A 415 11.33 4.71 -16.72
N SER A 416 10.79 5.94 -16.74
CA SER A 416 11.13 6.98 -17.72
C SER A 416 11.96 8.14 -17.15
N CYS A 417 12.10 8.22 -15.83
CA CYS A 417 12.75 9.33 -15.14
C CYS A 417 14.25 9.40 -15.43
N LYS A 418 14.69 10.41 -16.19
CA LYS A 418 16.03 10.53 -16.75
C LYS A 418 17.15 10.43 -15.71
N GLN A 419 17.00 11.02 -14.52
CA GLN A 419 18.00 10.89 -13.45
C GLN A 419 18.16 9.44 -12.98
N LEU A 420 17.05 8.75 -12.69
CA LEU A 420 17.05 7.37 -12.22
C LEU A 420 17.48 6.39 -13.32
N VAL A 421 16.97 6.58 -14.53
CA VAL A 421 17.30 5.80 -15.74
C VAL A 421 18.80 5.82 -16.02
N ARG A 422 19.47 6.97 -15.81
CA ARG A 422 20.93 7.10 -15.94
C ARG A 422 21.70 6.25 -14.93
N VAL A 423 21.32 6.32 -13.66
CA VAL A 423 21.96 5.50 -12.62
C VAL A 423 21.71 4.02 -12.89
N LEU A 424 20.48 3.63 -13.23
CA LEU A 424 20.11 2.26 -13.55
C LEU A 424 20.89 1.71 -14.76
N ALA A 425 20.93 2.43 -15.88
CA ALA A 425 21.65 2.05 -17.09
C ALA A 425 23.15 1.83 -16.82
N LYS A 426 23.78 2.75 -16.06
CA LYS A 426 25.18 2.61 -15.65
C LYS A 426 25.38 1.38 -14.74
N SER A 427 24.58 1.23 -13.69
CA SER A 427 24.65 0.09 -12.77
C SER A 427 24.50 -1.25 -13.48
N MET A 428 23.63 -1.33 -14.50
CA MET A 428 23.44 -2.53 -15.30
C MET A 428 24.65 -2.86 -16.20
N LEU A 429 25.31 -1.86 -16.80
CA LEU A 429 26.55 -2.07 -17.55
C LEU A 429 27.71 -2.46 -16.61
N ASP A 430 27.80 -1.84 -15.44
CA ASP A 430 28.88 -2.07 -14.47
C ASP A 430 28.84 -3.45 -13.79
N ILE A 431 27.73 -4.20 -13.87
CA ILE A 431 27.63 -5.60 -13.40
C ILE A 431 27.89 -6.67 -14.48
N VAL A 432 28.06 -6.30 -15.75
CA VAL A 432 28.33 -7.23 -16.85
C VAL A 432 29.74 -7.82 -16.78
N ASP A 433 29.85 -9.12 -17.10
CA ASP A 433 31.11 -9.79 -17.41
C ASP A 433 30.86 -10.91 -18.45
N THR A 434 30.97 -10.59 -19.73
CA THR A 434 30.76 -11.57 -20.82
C THR A 434 31.86 -12.64 -20.94
N ARG A 435 32.93 -12.58 -20.12
CA ARG A 435 33.93 -13.65 -20.02
C ARG A 435 33.39 -14.87 -19.25
N ARG A 436 32.29 -14.69 -18.51
CA ARG A 436 31.59 -15.73 -17.75
C ARG A 436 30.33 -16.18 -18.50
N PRO A 437 29.93 -17.46 -18.44
CA PRO A 437 28.69 -17.93 -19.06
C PRO A 437 27.45 -17.21 -18.51
N SER A 438 27.47 -16.86 -17.21
CA SER A 438 26.44 -16.04 -16.53
C SER A 438 26.27 -14.62 -17.10
N GLN A 439 27.19 -14.15 -17.95
CA GLN A 439 27.28 -12.78 -18.49
C GLN A 439 27.39 -11.66 -17.44
N THR A 440 27.42 -11.99 -16.14
CA THR A 440 27.46 -11.04 -15.02
C THR A 440 28.55 -11.44 -14.02
N LYS A 441 29.00 -10.45 -13.24
CA LYS A 441 29.96 -10.61 -12.14
C LYS A 441 29.41 -11.51 -11.01
N PRO A 442 30.26 -12.08 -10.14
CA PRO A 442 29.85 -12.78 -8.91
C PRO A 442 28.90 -11.95 -8.03
N LEU A 443 28.10 -12.60 -7.18
CA LEU A 443 27.10 -11.92 -6.34
C LEU A 443 27.70 -10.77 -5.51
N ASN A 444 28.81 -11.02 -4.80
CA ASN A 444 29.44 -10.01 -3.93
C ASN A 444 29.87 -8.76 -4.71
N GLU A 445 30.44 -8.93 -5.91
CA GLU A 445 30.81 -7.83 -6.80
C GLU A 445 29.58 -7.07 -7.31
N ARG A 446 28.52 -7.78 -7.72
CA ARG A 446 27.25 -7.16 -8.14
C ARG A 446 26.62 -6.34 -7.01
N MET A 447 26.59 -6.90 -5.81
CA MET A 447 26.07 -6.23 -4.61
C MET A 447 26.90 -5.01 -4.22
N MET A 448 28.23 -5.04 -4.38
CA MET A 448 29.09 -3.87 -4.17
C MET A 448 28.77 -2.75 -5.16
N VAL A 449 28.64 -3.06 -6.45
CA VAL A 449 28.23 -2.10 -7.50
C VAL A 449 26.85 -1.51 -7.20
N MET A 450 25.85 -2.36 -6.91
CA MET A 450 24.49 -1.90 -6.64
C MET A 450 24.39 -1.05 -5.37
N LYS A 451 25.12 -1.41 -4.30
CA LYS A 451 25.19 -0.57 -3.08
C LYS A 451 25.85 0.78 -3.38
N LYS A 452 26.99 0.81 -4.08
CA LYS A 452 27.70 2.06 -4.43
C LYS A 452 26.92 2.98 -5.38
N ALA A 453 25.99 2.44 -6.17
CA ALA A 453 25.18 3.22 -7.11
C ALA A 453 23.83 3.69 -6.56
N PHE A 454 23.19 2.93 -5.65
CA PHE A 454 21.85 3.25 -5.17
C PHE A 454 21.76 3.71 -3.71
N LEU A 455 22.69 3.32 -2.83
CA LEU A 455 22.73 3.82 -1.46
C LEU A 455 23.51 5.14 -1.38
N SER A 456 23.30 5.92 -0.34
CA SER A 456 23.92 7.24 -0.21
C SER A 456 25.39 7.20 0.24
N GLY A 457 25.82 6.11 0.85
CA GLY A 457 27.12 5.97 1.50
C GLY A 457 27.17 6.55 2.93
N LEU A 458 26.04 7.10 3.41
CA LEU A 458 25.80 7.53 4.80
C LEU A 458 25.13 6.42 5.65
N GLU A 459 24.91 5.25 5.07
CA GLU A 459 24.53 4.03 5.80
C GLU A 459 25.74 3.45 6.54
N ASP A 460 25.53 2.69 7.62
CA ASP A 460 26.64 2.17 8.43
C ASP A 460 27.63 1.31 7.62
N ARG A 461 28.89 1.77 7.61
CA ARG A 461 29.99 1.11 6.90
C ARG A 461 30.27 -0.25 7.51
N THR A 462 29.97 -1.28 6.73
CA THR A 462 30.14 -2.71 7.06
C THR A 462 31.35 -3.33 6.35
N GLN A 463 32.12 -2.53 5.63
CA GLN A 463 33.29 -2.96 4.85
C GLN A 463 34.40 -1.90 4.97
N ASP A 464 35.62 -2.35 5.19
CA ASP A 464 36.83 -1.51 5.22
C ASP A 464 36.97 -0.65 3.95
N LEU A 465 37.37 0.61 4.13
CA LEU A 465 37.79 1.50 3.04
C LEU A 465 38.94 0.89 2.24
N SER A 466 38.84 0.88 0.90
CA SER A 466 39.90 0.37 0.03
C SER A 466 40.95 1.47 -0.23
N LEU A 467 41.75 1.73 0.81
CA LEU A 467 42.81 2.74 0.79
C LEU A 467 43.78 2.51 -0.39
N GLY A 468 44.21 3.60 -1.02
CA GLY A 468 45.07 3.57 -2.22
C GLY A 468 46.46 2.96 -1.97
N ARG A 469 47.36 3.02 -2.96
CA ARG A 469 48.77 2.66 -2.68
C ARG A 469 49.40 3.74 -1.78
N PRO A 470 50.21 3.37 -0.77
CA PRO A 470 50.94 4.35 0.03
C PRO A 470 52.03 4.99 -0.83
N ASN A 471 51.99 6.31 -0.94
CA ASN A 471 52.97 7.11 -1.65
C ASN A 471 53.93 7.76 -0.63
N HIS A 472 55.22 7.79 -0.96
CA HIS A 472 56.21 8.57 -0.21
C HIS A 472 56.35 9.95 -0.86
N SER A 473 56.18 11.00 -0.07
CA SER A 473 56.34 12.39 -0.51
C SER A 473 57.32 13.12 0.41
N GLU A 474 58.31 13.77 -0.17
CA GLU A 474 59.18 14.73 0.52
C GLU A 474 58.58 16.12 0.35
N ILE A 475 58.21 16.76 1.46
CA ILE A 475 57.44 18.01 1.47
C ILE A 475 58.23 19.05 2.26
N SER A 476 58.22 20.30 1.76
CA SER A 476 58.82 21.43 2.48
C SER A 476 58.01 21.74 3.73
N ASP A 477 58.67 22.02 4.85
CA ASP A 477 58.02 22.45 6.09
C ASP A 477 57.24 23.79 5.93
N ARG A 478 57.38 24.49 4.80
CA ARG A 478 56.58 25.68 4.42
C ARG A 478 55.24 25.34 3.76
N ASP A 479 55.15 24.18 3.11
CA ASP A 479 53.96 23.70 2.41
C ASP A 479 53.04 22.89 3.37
N LEU A 480 53.49 22.68 4.61
CA LEU A 480 52.89 21.79 5.62
C LEU A 480 52.29 22.59 6.79
N ARG A 481 51.00 22.39 7.08
CA ARG A 481 50.31 22.98 8.25
C ARG A 481 49.80 21.89 9.20
N PRO A 482 50.52 21.54 10.27
CA PRO A 482 49.96 20.75 11.37
C PRO A 482 48.99 21.62 12.20
N LEU A 483 47.78 21.14 12.42
CA LEU A 483 46.78 21.77 13.28
C LEU A 483 46.85 21.20 14.71
N LYS A 484 46.32 21.94 15.70
CA LYS A 484 46.23 21.46 17.09
C LYS A 484 45.11 20.43 17.25
N VAL A 485 45.18 19.63 18.31
CA VAL A 485 44.09 18.72 18.71
C VAL A 485 42.82 19.54 18.95
N GLY A 486 41.73 19.18 18.27
CA GLY A 486 40.45 19.90 18.34
C GLY A 486 40.32 21.15 17.45
N GLU A 487 41.37 21.55 16.73
CA GLU A 487 41.31 22.70 15.81
C GLU A 487 40.56 22.32 14.51
N ARG A 488 39.60 23.15 14.11
CA ARG A 488 38.83 23.01 12.86
C ARG A 488 39.63 23.59 11.68
N LEU A 489 39.76 22.84 10.59
CA LEU A 489 40.33 23.36 9.34
C LEU A 489 39.22 24.00 8.51
N ILE A 490 39.40 25.26 8.12
CA ILE A 490 38.47 26.02 7.28
C ILE A 490 39.27 26.69 6.16
N ILE A 491 38.88 26.44 4.91
CA ILE A 491 39.44 27.06 3.70
C ILE A 491 38.30 27.87 3.04
N LYS A 492 38.49 29.19 2.92
CA LYS A 492 37.59 30.12 2.22
C LYS A 492 38.37 30.82 1.10
N ASN A 493 37.71 31.08 -0.03
CA ASN A 493 38.37 31.59 -1.24
C ASN A 493 38.68 33.11 -1.25
N ASN A 494 38.61 33.79 -0.10
CA ASN A 494 38.68 35.26 0.00
C ASN A 494 40.05 35.82 0.45
N ASN A 495 41.07 34.97 0.65
CA ASN A 495 42.40 35.40 1.10
C ASN A 495 43.25 36.02 -0.04
N VAL A 496 42.69 37.04 -0.70
CA VAL A 496 43.34 37.81 -1.79
C VAL A 496 43.53 39.28 -1.38
N GLY A 497 43.48 39.60 -0.07
CA GLY A 497 43.47 41.01 0.35
C GLY A 497 43.60 41.36 1.83
N ASP A 498 44.41 40.63 2.64
CA ASP A 498 44.76 41.13 4.00
C ASP A 498 46.17 40.80 4.51
N ASP A 499 47.01 40.06 3.76
CA ASP A 499 48.42 39.84 4.09
C ASP A 499 49.32 40.18 2.89
N ASN A 500 49.99 41.34 2.96
CA ASN A 500 50.95 41.80 1.93
C ASN A 500 52.33 41.10 2.02
N ASN A 501 52.46 40.04 2.81
CA ASN A 501 53.66 39.22 2.92
C ASN A 501 53.37 37.81 2.41
N ASN A 502 53.94 37.45 1.25
CA ASN A 502 53.97 36.10 0.63
C ASN A 502 52.95 35.09 1.19
N PRO A 503 51.77 34.89 0.57
CA PRO A 503 50.86 33.83 1.00
C PRO A 503 51.57 32.47 0.90
N SER A 504 51.85 31.87 2.06
CA SER A 504 52.44 30.53 2.13
C SER A 504 51.43 29.54 1.60
N ILE A 505 51.74 28.93 0.45
CA ILE A 505 50.87 27.97 -0.23
C ILE A 505 50.93 26.65 0.55
N VAL A 506 50.15 26.57 1.63
CA VAL A 506 49.94 25.36 2.42
C VAL A 506 49.24 24.34 1.52
N ARG A 507 50.03 23.40 0.98
CA ARG A 507 49.54 22.31 0.14
C ARG A 507 49.00 21.15 0.95
N LEU A 508 49.48 20.93 2.18
CA LEU A 508 49.06 19.82 3.04
C LEU A 508 48.74 20.31 4.45
N SER A 509 47.47 20.26 4.84
CA SER A 509 47.02 20.48 6.21
C SER A 509 46.84 19.14 6.93
N LEU A 510 47.43 18.98 8.12
CA LEU A 510 47.41 17.72 8.90
C LEU A 510 46.67 17.90 10.24
N LEU A 511 45.63 17.08 10.48
CA LEU A 511 44.88 17.00 11.72
C LEU A 511 45.34 15.79 12.56
N PRO A 512 45.67 15.95 13.86
CA PRO A 512 46.23 14.89 14.69
C PRO A 512 45.21 13.88 15.22
N ARG A 513 45.59 12.60 15.24
CA ARG A 513 44.90 11.53 15.99
C ARG A 513 44.94 11.83 17.50
N SER A 514 43.78 11.79 18.17
CA SER A 514 43.66 11.92 19.64
C SER A 514 42.69 10.87 20.21
N LYS A 515 42.75 10.59 21.52
CA LYS A 515 41.78 9.75 22.25
C LYS A 515 40.46 10.48 22.59
N GLU A 516 40.44 11.79 22.36
CA GLU A 516 39.30 12.69 22.56
C GLU A 516 38.48 12.87 21.28
N ILE A 517 39.08 12.56 20.12
CA ILE A 517 38.45 12.63 18.80
C ILE A 517 37.99 11.21 18.43
N THR A 518 36.73 11.05 18.04
CA THR A 518 36.12 9.79 17.63
C THR A 518 35.97 9.67 16.11
N ALA A 519 35.80 10.81 15.43
CA ALA A 519 35.74 10.87 13.97
C ALA A 519 36.26 12.21 13.43
N PHE A 520 36.52 12.29 12.13
CA PHE A 520 36.67 13.53 11.37
C PHE A 520 35.55 13.61 10.34
N SER A 521 34.83 14.72 10.29
CA SER A 521 33.85 15.00 9.23
C SER A 521 34.31 16.18 8.38
N VAL A 522 34.15 16.05 7.06
CA VAL A 522 34.62 17.02 6.07
C VAL A 522 33.52 17.30 5.06
N LEU A 523 33.35 18.58 4.70
CA LEU A 523 32.41 19.03 3.67
C LEU A 523 33.11 20.05 2.74
N THR A 524 32.90 19.91 1.44
CA THR A 524 33.35 20.87 0.41
C THR A 524 32.37 20.93 -0.75
N ASP A 525 32.36 22.04 -1.49
CA ASP A 525 31.59 22.20 -2.72
C ASP A 525 32.31 21.66 -3.98
N GLN A 526 33.55 21.22 -3.87
CA GLN A 526 34.31 20.65 -4.98
C GLN A 526 34.12 19.12 -5.10
N PRO A 527 34.18 18.53 -6.32
CA PRO A 527 34.24 17.08 -6.50
C PRO A 527 35.60 16.53 -6.04
N ILE A 528 35.61 15.31 -5.53
CA ILE A 528 36.80 14.61 -4.98
C ILE A 528 37.02 13.29 -5.73
N GLY A 529 38.28 12.90 -5.91
CA GLY A 529 38.65 11.59 -6.48
C GLY A 529 38.59 11.49 -8.01
N ASN A 530 38.41 12.60 -8.71
CA ASN A 530 38.56 12.70 -10.17
C ASN A 530 39.93 13.33 -10.52
N ASP A 531 40.53 12.94 -11.65
CA ASP A 531 41.72 13.59 -12.18
C ASP A 531 41.47 15.11 -12.36
N GLY A 532 42.17 15.94 -11.58
CA GLY A 532 41.97 17.39 -11.53
C GLY A 532 41.10 17.92 -10.38
N SER A 533 40.71 17.10 -9.39
CA SER A 533 40.04 17.60 -8.17
C SER A 533 40.96 18.52 -7.35
N ARG A 534 40.45 19.70 -6.96
CA ARG A 534 41.19 20.66 -6.12
C ARG A 534 41.63 20.03 -4.79
N PHE A 535 40.73 19.34 -4.10
CA PHE A 535 41.02 18.74 -2.80
C PHE A 535 41.19 17.22 -2.92
N SER A 536 42.11 16.67 -2.12
CA SER A 536 42.29 15.22 -1.98
C SER A 536 42.52 14.85 -0.51
N PHE A 537 41.99 13.70 -0.10
CA PHE A 537 42.03 13.21 1.28
C PHE A 537 43.04 12.07 1.44
N VAL A 538 43.89 12.19 2.45
CA VAL A 538 44.97 11.22 2.71
C VAL A 538 45.07 10.89 4.19
N PHE A 539 45.43 9.64 4.50
CA PHE A 539 45.93 9.26 5.82
C PHE A 539 47.46 9.26 5.79
N CYS A 540 48.10 9.94 6.73
CA CYS A 540 49.53 10.23 6.68
C CYS A 540 50.26 9.89 7.98
N ASN A 541 51.53 9.47 7.84
CA ASN A 541 52.50 9.32 8.91
C ASN A 541 53.77 10.10 8.54
N MET A 542 54.19 11.01 9.43
CA MET A 542 55.48 11.70 9.31
C MET A 542 56.62 10.74 9.66
N MET A 543 57.71 10.81 8.88
CA MET A 543 58.96 10.10 9.11
C MET A 543 60.03 11.09 9.59
N ASP A 544 61.30 10.65 9.59
CA ASP A 544 62.45 11.49 9.86
C ASP A 544 62.55 12.70 8.90
N ARG A 545 63.14 13.79 9.42
CA ARG A 545 63.51 14.96 8.62
C ARG A 545 64.72 14.65 7.73
N VAL A 546 64.62 15.01 6.45
CA VAL A 546 65.67 14.77 5.44
C VAL A 546 66.63 15.96 5.35
N SER A 547 66.14 17.16 5.67
CA SER A 547 66.94 18.38 5.89
C SER A 547 66.35 19.24 7.01
N SER A 548 66.90 20.43 7.26
CA SER A 548 66.32 21.40 8.21
C SER A 548 64.90 21.86 7.83
N ASP A 549 64.58 21.86 6.53
CA ASP A 549 63.40 22.48 5.92
C ASP A 549 62.51 21.46 5.18
N THR A 550 62.83 20.15 5.25
CA THR A 550 62.08 19.09 4.55
C THR A 550 61.80 17.89 5.45
N THR A 551 60.51 17.52 5.50
CA THR A 551 60.00 16.36 6.24
C THR A 551 59.51 15.31 5.25
N ARG A 552 59.91 14.06 5.44
CA ARG A 552 59.43 12.93 4.62
C ARG A 552 58.13 12.39 5.22
N ILE A 553 57.11 12.20 4.39
CA ILE A 553 55.78 11.75 4.82
C ILE A 553 55.36 10.55 3.96
N ILE A 554 54.77 9.54 4.60
CA ILE A 554 54.03 8.47 3.90
C ILE A 554 52.55 8.83 3.96
N CYS A 555 51.91 8.96 2.81
CA CYS A 555 50.48 9.25 2.71
C CYS A 555 49.77 8.21 1.83
N GLN A 556 48.54 7.83 2.20
CA GLN A 556 47.70 6.89 1.48
C GLN A 556 46.35 7.56 1.18
N SER A 557 45.89 7.51 -0.08
CA SER A 557 44.59 8.09 -0.46
C SER A 557 43.43 7.43 0.28
N ALA A 558 42.54 8.28 0.80
CA ALA A 558 41.32 7.94 1.51
C ALA A 558 40.05 8.44 0.76
N ASP A 559 40.23 8.96 -0.46
CA ASP A 559 39.20 9.65 -1.26
C ASP A 559 37.93 8.81 -1.53
N GLU A 560 38.00 7.48 -1.48
CA GLU A 560 36.82 6.61 -1.60
C GLU A 560 35.76 6.86 -0.49
N ALA A 561 36.15 7.43 0.66
CA ALA A 561 35.21 7.78 1.70
C ALA A 561 34.33 9.00 1.38
N ALA A 562 34.68 9.78 0.35
CA ALA A 562 33.93 10.94 -0.09
C ALA A 562 32.70 10.54 -0.92
N ILE A 563 31.56 11.15 -0.61
CA ILE A 563 30.26 10.85 -1.20
C ILE A 563 29.52 12.14 -1.59
N PRO A 564 28.74 12.12 -2.68
CA PRO A 564 27.94 13.27 -3.08
C PRO A 564 26.70 13.41 -2.20
N VAL A 565 26.49 14.60 -1.65
CA VAL A 565 25.23 15.03 -1.03
C VAL A 565 24.66 16.24 -1.79
N PRO A 566 23.36 16.57 -1.69
CA PRO A 566 22.80 17.75 -2.34
C PRO A 566 23.53 19.03 -1.93
N ALA A 567 23.73 19.94 -2.88
CA ALA A 567 24.15 21.29 -2.53
C ALA A 567 23.01 22.04 -1.83
N SER A 568 23.37 22.80 -0.79
CA SER A 568 22.43 23.62 -0.02
C SER A 568 22.98 25.04 0.10
N THR A 569 22.59 25.89 -0.84
CA THR A 569 22.79 27.35 -0.80
C THR A 569 21.44 28.05 -0.67
N GLU A 570 21.42 29.35 -0.38
CA GLU A 570 20.18 30.16 -0.33
C GLU A 570 19.39 30.19 -1.66
N ARG A 571 19.93 29.58 -2.73
CA ARG A 571 19.33 29.43 -4.06
C ARG A 571 18.87 28.00 -4.37
N ASP A 572 19.17 27.01 -3.52
CA ASP A 572 18.73 25.62 -3.69
C ASP A 572 17.41 25.39 -2.95
N ASN A 573 16.31 25.44 -3.68
CA ASN A 573 14.99 25.12 -3.12
C ASN A 573 14.71 23.61 -3.08
N TYR A 574 15.44 22.81 -3.86
CA TYR A 574 15.23 21.37 -4.03
C TYR A 574 16.57 20.61 -4.05
N PRO A 575 16.65 19.39 -3.47
CA PRO A 575 17.88 18.61 -3.43
C PRO A 575 18.34 18.13 -4.81
N PHE A 576 17.43 18.06 -5.79
CA PHE A 576 17.70 17.64 -7.16
C PHE A 576 18.12 18.80 -8.09
N SER A 577 18.67 19.90 -7.55
CA SER A 577 19.11 21.08 -8.35
C SER A 577 20.28 20.80 -9.31
N GLY A 578 20.88 19.60 -9.25
CA GLY A 578 22.01 19.19 -10.08
C GLY A 578 23.37 19.66 -9.57
N ARG A 579 23.41 20.41 -8.46
CA ARG A 579 24.64 20.76 -7.73
C ARG A 579 24.82 19.84 -6.53
N THR A 580 26.07 19.48 -6.24
CA THR A 580 26.44 18.52 -5.19
C THR A 580 27.56 19.05 -4.32
N PHE A 581 27.51 18.80 -3.02
CA PHE A 581 28.68 18.91 -2.14
C PHE A 581 29.31 17.51 -1.96
N SER A 582 30.62 17.46 -1.72
CA SER A 582 31.31 16.23 -1.31
C SER A 582 31.40 16.20 0.21
N PHE A 583 30.79 15.19 0.85
CA PHE A 583 30.92 14.92 2.28
C PHE A 583 31.76 13.68 2.51
N ALA A 584 32.59 13.68 3.55
CA ALA A 584 33.29 12.50 4.03
C ALA A 584 33.23 12.46 5.56
N SER A 585 33.04 11.28 6.13
CA SER A 585 33.24 11.03 7.55
C SER A 585 34.17 9.84 7.72
N TYR A 586 35.12 9.97 8.65
CA TYR A 586 36.17 9.00 8.95
C TYR A 586 36.18 8.70 10.45
N ARG A 587 35.94 7.45 10.84
CA ARG A 587 36.04 7.01 12.24
C ARG A 587 37.51 6.84 12.62
N ILE A 588 37.86 7.05 13.89
CA ILE A 588 39.25 6.99 14.36
C ILE A 588 39.85 5.58 14.23
N GLU A 589 39.02 4.54 14.13
CA GLU A 589 39.38 3.16 13.79
C GLU A 589 39.77 2.99 12.31
N GLU A 590 39.09 3.67 11.38
CA GLU A 590 39.29 3.54 9.92
C GLU A 590 40.68 4.04 9.47
N MET A 591 41.29 4.95 10.23
CA MET A 591 42.66 5.43 10.02
C MET A 591 43.75 4.37 10.27
N LYS A 592 43.42 3.23 10.90
CA LYS A 592 44.33 2.11 11.18
C LYS A 592 45.62 2.58 11.91
N GLU A 593 46.78 2.48 11.26
CA GLU A 593 48.10 2.82 11.84
C GLU A 593 48.49 4.30 11.64
N TYR A 594 47.71 5.06 10.88
CA TYR A 594 48.02 6.46 10.56
C TYR A 594 47.66 7.42 11.71
N GLN A 595 48.59 8.32 12.01
CA GLN A 595 48.50 9.28 13.11
C GLN A 595 47.92 10.64 12.68
N TRP A 596 47.80 10.90 11.37
CA TRP A 596 47.32 12.19 10.84
C TRP A 596 46.30 11.98 9.72
N PHE A 597 45.20 12.74 9.79
CA PHE A 597 44.31 12.94 8.66
C PHE A 597 44.79 14.18 7.88
N GLY A 598 45.03 14.04 6.58
CA GLY A 598 45.57 15.08 5.73
C GLY A 598 44.61 15.53 4.65
N VAL A 599 44.54 16.84 4.43
CA VAL A 599 43.84 17.46 3.30
C VAL A 599 44.90 18.12 2.42
N ILE A 600 44.94 17.70 1.15
CA ILE A 600 45.77 18.29 0.11
C ILE A 600 44.95 19.35 -0.63
N ASP A 601 45.52 20.53 -0.87
CA ASP A 601 44.98 21.54 -1.80
C ASP A 601 45.90 21.64 -3.03
N ASN A 602 45.41 21.14 -4.17
CA ASN A 602 46.09 21.13 -5.47
C ASN A 602 45.89 22.44 -6.25
N PHE A 603 45.38 23.51 -5.63
CA PHE A 603 45.10 24.78 -6.31
C PHE A 603 46.38 25.48 -6.83
N ASP A 604 46.58 25.44 -8.15
CA ASP A 604 47.72 26.06 -8.81
C ASP A 604 47.43 27.53 -9.16
N PHE A 605 48.05 28.45 -8.41
CA PHE A 605 47.95 29.89 -8.64
C PHE A 605 48.55 30.34 -9.99
N SER A 606 49.48 29.58 -10.59
CA SER A 606 50.29 30.02 -11.73
C SER A 606 49.48 30.27 -13.02
N THR A 607 48.33 29.61 -13.17
CA THR A 607 47.48 29.70 -14.37
C THR A 607 46.47 30.87 -14.37
N THR A 608 46.49 31.75 -13.37
CA THR A 608 45.47 32.81 -13.19
C THR A 608 45.61 34.04 -14.12
N GLY A 609 46.43 33.96 -15.17
CA GLY A 609 46.86 35.11 -15.99
C GLY A 609 46.08 35.43 -17.27
N SER A 610 45.08 34.63 -17.69
CA SER A 610 44.40 34.84 -18.99
C SER A 610 42.87 34.71 -18.92
N THR A 611 42.18 35.83 -19.12
CA THR A 611 40.73 35.85 -19.36
C THR A 611 40.39 35.36 -20.77
N SER A 612 39.53 34.35 -20.87
CA SER A 612 38.80 34.06 -22.12
C SER A 612 37.41 33.52 -21.80
N SER A 613 36.42 33.99 -22.53
CA SER A 613 35.02 33.59 -22.40
C SER A 613 34.63 32.57 -23.50
N HIS A 614 33.57 31.81 -23.22
CA HIS A 614 32.92 30.83 -24.10
C HIS A 614 33.67 29.50 -24.37
N SER A 615 33.18 28.42 -23.76
CA SER A 615 32.61 27.26 -24.50
C SER A 615 32.00 26.23 -23.54
N HIS A 616 31.24 25.27 -24.05
CA HIS A 616 30.68 24.15 -23.27
C HIS A 616 31.63 22.95 -23.21
N SER A 617 31.38 22.06 -22.24
CA SER A 617 31.90 20.68 -22.15
C SER A 617 33.42 20.52 -22.18
N GLY A 618 34.06 20.71 -21.02
CA GLY A 618 35.45 20.37 -20.72
C GLY A 618 35.76 20.79 -19.29
N GLY A 619 36.51 20.00 -18.53
CA GLY A 619 36.73 20.22 -17.10
C GLY A 619 37.57 21.45 -16.78
N THR A 620 36.94 22.62 -16.66
CA THR A 620 37.58 23.83 -16.13
C THR A 620 37.58 23.79 -14.60
N LEU A 621 38.76 23.87 -13.98
CA LEU A 621 38.91 24.09 -12.53
C LEU A 621 38.08 25.31 -12.10
N THR A 622 37.08 25.08 -11.26
CA THR A 622 36.18 26.13 -10.76
C THR A 622 36.96 27.12 -9.90
N GLN A 623 36.98 28.40 -10.32
CA GLN A 623 37.66 29.49 -9.61
C GLN A 623 36.89 29.88 -8.35
N GLY A 624 36.95 29.02 -7.33
CA GLY A 624 36.32 29.23 -6.04
C GLY A 624 35.75 27.94 -5.46
N GLY A 625 35.97 27.76 -4.17
CA GLY A 625 35.36 26.69 -3.38
C GLY A 625 35.60 26.90 -1.88
N PHE A 626 34.90 26.13 -1.05
CA PHE A 626 35.12 26.07 0.39
C PHE A 626 35.44 24.65 0.84
N LEU A 627 36.17 24.51 1.94
CA LEU A 627 36.35 23.24 2.64
C LEU A 627 36.31 23.46 4.15
N ILE A 628 35.60 22.58 4.86
CA ILE A 628 35.50 22.56 6.31
C ILE A 628 35.81 21.13 6.76
N ALA A 629 36.81 20.94 7.61
CA ALA A 629 37.04 19.68 8.32
C ALA A 629 36.96 19.92 9.84
N GLU A 630 36.07 19.18 10.51
CA GLU A 630 35.86 19.26 11.96
C GLU A 630 36.22 17.92 12.63
N PRO A 631 37.06 17.92 13.68
CA PRO A 631 37.21 16.78 14.58
C PRO A 631 35.96 16.64 15.46
N ILE A 632 35.33 15.47 15.41
CA ILE A 632 34.13 15.11 16.17
C ILE A 632 34.50 14.36 17.45
N ASN A 633 33.75 14.63 18.52
CA ASN A 633 33.74 13.85 19.76
C ASN A 633 32.30 13.36 20.02
N ASP A 634 32.06 12.07 19.79
CA ASP A 634 30.72 11.46 19.88
C ASP A 634 30.26 11.19 21.32
N LYS A 635 31.14 11.33 22.32
CA LYS A 635 30.89 10.78 23.67
C LYS A 635 29.73 11.40 24.43
N GLU A 636 29.22 12.56 24.01
CA GLU A 636 27.98 13.14 24.58
C GLU A 636 27.29 14.23 23.73
N GLN A 637 27.96 14.87 22.78
CA GLN A 637 27.47 16.11 22.16
C GLN A 637 26.82 15.96 20.78
N ASN A 638 27.33 15.07 19.91
CA ASN A 638 26.95 15.01 18.49
C ASN A 638 25.85 13.99 18.14
N GLN A 639 25.51 13.07 19.06
CA GLN A 639 24.45 12.07 18.85
C GLN A 639 23.39 12.14 19.96
N GLN A 640 22.17 12.60 19.63
CA GLN A 640 21.07 12.76 20.58
C GLN A 640 20.01 11.66 20.44
N HIS A 641 19.74 10.91 21.51
CA HIS A 641 18.79 9.79 21.53
C HIS A 641 17.48 10.14 22.27
N ILE A 642 16.41 10.39 21.50
CA ILE A 642 15.14 10.92 22.02
C ILE A 642 14.17 9.78 22.37
N LYS A 643 14.25 9.31 23.62
CA LYS A 643 13.42 8.21 24.16
C LYS A 643 12.04 8.70 24.66
N LYS A 644 11.29 9.43 23.81
CA LYS A 644 9.86 9.75 24.03
C LYS A 644 8.95 8.62 23.53
N SER A 645 7.76 8.46 24.10
CA SER A 645 6.73 7.54 23.57
C SER A 645 5.93 8.19 22.44
N MET A 646 5.34 7.41 21.53
CA MET A 646 4.51 7.96 20.44
C MET A 646 3.33 8.78 20.97
N SER A 647 2.71 8.38 22.09
CA SER A 647 1.66 9.17 22.76
C SER A 647 2.17 10.47 23.38
N THR A 648 3.44 10.54 23.80
CA THR A 648 4.08 11.80 24.22
C THR A 648 4.36 12.69 23.01
N ILE A 649 4.89 12.14 21.92
CA ILE A 649 5.16 12.85 20.66
C ILE A 649 3.87 13.43 20.07
N ALA A 650 2.75 12.70 20.14
CA ALA A 650 1.45 13.13 19.66
C ALA A 650 0.77 14.23 20.51
N MET A 651 1.24 14.48 21.73
CA MET A 651 0.70 15.50 22.64
C MET A 651 1.60 16.72 22.79
N GLU A 652 2.92 16.52 22.79
CA GLU A 652 3.93 17.54 23.09
C GLU A 652 4.89 17.84 21.93
N GLY A 653 4.86 17.06 20.86
CA GLY A 653 5.90 17.08 19.82
C GLY A 653 7.29 16.64 20.33
N VAL A 654 8.28 16.85 19.46
CA VAL A 654 9.71 16.68 19.75
C VAL A 654 10.41 18.01 19.50
N HIS A 655 10.91 18.63 20.57
CA HIS A 655 11.63 19.90 20.55
C HIS A 655 13.09 19.66 20.89
N VAL A 656 14.01 20.08 20.02
CA VAL A 656 15.44 19.73 20.08
C VAL A 656 16.30 20.98 19.85
N LYS A 657 17.47 21.01 20.51
CA LYS A 657 18.53 22.00 20.24
C LYS A 657 19.81 21.26 19.89
N VAL A 658 20.36 21.58 18.73
CA VAL A 658 21.61 21.00 18.21
C VAL A 658 22.71 22.05 18.35
N ALA A 659 23.86 21.64 18.90
CA ALA A 659 25.04 22.50 19.03
C ALA A 659 25.67 22.76 17.65
N SER A 660 26.50 23.81 17.54
CA SER A 660 27.07 24.22 16.25
C SER A 660 28.27 23.36 15.84
N HIS A 661 27.97 22.24 15.18
CA HIS A 661 28.92 21.31 14.57
C HIS A 661 28.57 21.05 13.10
N LEU A 662 29.57 20.75 12.28
CA LEU A 662 29.43 20.48 10.84
C LEU A 662 28.46 19.32 10.54
N PHE A 663 28.39 18.35 11.44
CA PHE A 663 27.54 17.17 11.35
C PHE A 663 26.99 16.80 12.74
N SER A 664 25.71 16.44 12.82
CA SER A 664 25.07 15.96 14.05
C SER A 664 23.93 14.99 13.73
N THR A 665 23.66 14.04 14.62
CA THR A 665 22.62 13.01 14.42
C THR A 665 21.63 12.97 15.57
N ILE A 666 20.35 13.12 15.26
CA ILE A 666 19.22 12.90 16.19
C ILE A 666 18.59 11.55 15.85
N HIS A 667 18.29 10.75 16.88
CA HIS A 667 17.63 9.46 16.73
C HIS A 667 16.35 9.40 17.57
N ILE A 668 15.23 9.01 16.97
CA ILE A 668 13.89 9.01 17.57
C ILE A 668 13.25 7.61 17.39
N PRO A 669 13.57 6.63 18.26
CA PRO A 669 13.20 5.22 18.03
C PRO A 669 11.70 4.92 17.95
N ALA A 670 10.86 5.80 18.51
CA ALA A 670 9.40 5.62 18.49
C ALA A 670 8.77 5.88 17.12
N ILE A 671 9.43 6.62 16.22
CA ILE A 671 8.88 6.99 14.91
C ILE A 671 9.29 5.92 13.87
N GLU A 672 8.49 4.86 13.76
CA GLU A 672 8.64 3.77 12.76
C GLU A 672 7.37 3.59 11.85
N SER A 673 6.21 4.13 12.26
CA SER A 673 4.93 3.87 11.58
C SER A 673 4.69 4.79 10.37
N PRO A 674 4.55 4.26 9.13
CA PRO A 674 4.31 5.05 7.93
C PRO A 674 2.87 5.59 7.82
N MET A 675 2.07 5.47 8.88
CA MET A 675 0.70 5.96 8.94
C MET A 675 0.61 7.44 9.30
N LEU A 676 1.62 7.98 9.99
CA LEU A 676 1.68 9.38 10.39
C LEU A 676 2.52 10.21 9.41
N ALA A 677 2.31 11.52 9.46
CA ALA A 677 3.10 12.53 8.82
C ALA A 677 3.44 13.63 9.84
N TYR A 678 4.49 14.40 9.56
CA TYR A 678 5.04 15.35 10.52
C TYR A 678 5.35 16.68 9.84
N HIS A 679 5.13 17.78 10.55
CA HIS A 679 5.70 19.07 10.18
C HIS A 679 7.00 19.27 10.94
N LEU A 680 8.05 19.62 10.18
CA LEU A 680 9.38 19.94 10.67
C LEU A 680 9.61 21.44 10.53
N LYS A 681 9.73 22.13 11.66
CA LYS A 681 10.16 23.53 11.70
C LYS A 681 11.61 23.59 12.18
N VAL A 682 12.48 24.13 11.33
CA VAL A 682 13.89 24.36 11.64
C VAL A 682 14.08 25.86 11.82
N SER A 683 14.77 26.30 12.87
CA SER A 683 15.11 27.72 13.02
C SER A 683 16.52 27.93 13.57
N ARG A 684 17.22 28.88 12.95
CA ARG A 684 18.52 29.40 13.40
C ARG A 684 18.43 30.92 13.43
N GLN A 685 19.21 31.57 14.29
CA GLN A 685 19.36 33.02 14.22
C GLN A 685 20.21 33.40 13.00
N SER A 686 19.86 34.51 12.33
CA SER A 686 20.51 34.92 11.08
C SER A 686 22.01 35.19 11.28
N CYS A 687 22.85 34.45 10.56
CA CYS A 687 24.30 34.58 10.61
C CYS A 687 24.93 34.33 9.23
N SER A 688 26.08 34.95 8.98
CA SER A 688 26.86 34.76 7.74
C SER A 688 27.40 33.34 7.67
N HIS A 689 27.07 32.61 6.61
CA HIS A 689 27.34 31.18 6.45
C HIS A 689 27.82 30.85 5.03
N MET A 690 28.65 29.83 4.88
CA MET A 690 29.17 29.32 3.60
C MET A 690 28.14 28.47 2.84
N PHE A 691 27.29 27.76 3.58
CA PHE A 691 26.22 26.93 3.04
C PHE A 691 25.00 26.95 3.98
N ALA A 692 23.81 26.92 3.40
CA ALA A 692 22.56 26.94 4.17
C ALA A 692 22.37 25.56 4.83
N PRO A 693 21.93 25.48 6.10
CA PRO A 693 21.83 24.19 6.79
C PRO A 693 20.80 23.27 6.11
N PHE A 694 21.14 21.99 6.06
CA PHE A 694 20.35 20.94 5.41
C PHE A 694 20.26 19.69 6.27
N LEU A 695 19.22 18.89 6.03
CA LEU A 695 18.87 17.74 6.86
C LEU A 695 18.58 16.52 5.98
N ARG A 696 19.00 15.35 6.44
CA ARG A 696 18.64 14.05 5.87
C ARG A 696 17.77 13.28 6.88
N GLN A 697 16.53 13.01 6.48
CA GLN A 697 15.72 11.94 7.07
C GLN A 697 16.27 10.60 6.61
N SER A 698 16.37 9.63 7.51
CA SER A 698 16.73 8.25 7.16
C SER A 698 16.07 7.21 8.08
N ILE A 699 15.75 6.05 7.50
CA ILE A 699 15.24 4.86 8.22
C ILE A 699 16.00 3.63 7.70
N SER A 700 16.79 3.02 8.59
CA SER A 700 17.73 1.93 8.22
C SER A 700 17.04 0.67 7.70
N THR A 701 15.84 0.36 8.22
CA THR A 701 15.14 -0.92 8.00
C THR A 701 14.61 -1.11 6.58
N MET A 702 14.65 -0.06 5.76
CA MET A 702 14.23 -0.07 4.35
C MET A 702 15.19 0.72 3.43
N TYR A 703 16.31 1.23 3.98
CA TYR A 703 17.17 2.24 3.35
C TYR A 703 16.39 3.43 2.75
N GLU A 704 15.36 3.91 3.46
CA GLU A 704 14.74 5.19 3.12
C GLU A 704 15.72 6.31 3.47
N SER A 705 15.91 7.25 2.54
CA SER A 705 16.62 8.50 2.76
C SER A 705 15.91 9.61 1.99
N LYS A 706 15.75 10.78 2.62
CA LYS A 706 15.23 12.01 2.00
C LYS A 706 16.07 13.19 2.46
N PHE A 707 16.41 14.09 1.54
CA PHE A 707 17.19 15.30 1.84
C PHE A 707 16.32 16.55 1.70
N TYR A 708 16.43 17.45 2.67
CA TYR A 708 15.76 18.75 2.69
C TYR A 708 16.85 19.84 2.78
N VAL A 709 16.84 20.78 1.85
CA VAL A 709 17.87 21.83 1.68
C VAL A 709 17.33 23.20 2.09
N ASN A 710 18.24 24.16 2.36
CA ASN A 710 17.90 25.56 2.66
C ASN A 710 16.89 25.75 3.82
N LEU A 711 17.09 25.04 4.94
CA LEU A 711 16.06 24.88 5.98
C LEU A 711 15.91 26.02 6.99
N ALA A 712 16.91 26.89 7.16
CA ALA A 712 16.88 27.92 8.22
C ALA A 712 16.50 29.32 7.74
N ASN A 713 16.39 29.53 6.41
CA ASN A 713 16.04 30.83 5.82
C ASN A 713 14.53 30.95 5.50
N ASN A 714 13.80 29.85 5.45
CA ASN A 714 12.36 29.83 5.22
C ASN A 714 11.61 29.75 6.56
N GLU A 715 10.58 30.56 6.77
CA GLU A 715 9.73 30.46 7.97
C GLU A 715 8.69 29.32 7.87
N ASP A 716 8.49 28.79 6.66
CA ASP A 716 7.53 27.75 6.33
C ASP A 716 7.87 26.39 6.97
N GLU A 717 6.83 25.58 7.21
CA GLU A 717 6.99 24.25 7.81
C GLU A 717 7.25 23.20 6.74
N THR A 718 8.25 22.34 6.95
CA THR A 718 8.66 21.32 5.99
C THR A 718 7.89 20.03 6.21
N ASP A 719 7.26 19.51 5.16
CA ASP A 719 6.56 18.22 5.18
C ASP A 719 7.54 17.04 5.31
N VAL A 720 7.40 16.27 6.38
CA VAL A 720 8.22 15.09 6.69
C VAL A 720 7.33 13.85 6.69
N SER A 721 7.42 13.11 5.58
CA SER A 721 6.70 11.86 5.35
C SER A 721 7.66 10.68 5.22
N LEU A 722 7.38 9.58 5.91
CA LEU A 722 8.29 8.44 6.04
C LEU A 722 7.67 7.11 5.59
N HIS A 723 8.51 6.22 5.08
CA HIS A 723 8.19 4.84 4.75
C HIS A 723 8.74 3.89 5.81
N GLY A 724 7.97 2.84 6.13
CA GLY A 724 8.21 2.04 7.31
C GLY A 724 7.56 0.67 7.23
N ARG A 725 7.48 -0.03 8.36
CA ARG A 725 7.01 -1.42 8.40
C ARG A 725 5.56 -1.52 7.93
N ALA A 726 5.36 -2.20 6.80
CA ALA A 726 4.05 -2.48 6.26
C ALA A 726 3.21 -3.33 7.23
N ALA A 727 1.90 -3.08 7.28
CA ALA A 727 0.96 -3.94 7.97
C ALA A 727 1.11 -5.41 7.54
N PHE A 728 0.83 -6.35 8.45
CA PHE A 728 0.91 -7.80 8.23
C PHE A 728 2.33 -8.36 7.94
N SER A 729 3.38 -7.52 7.81
CA SER A 729 4.76 -7.94 7.46
C SER A 729 5.66 -8.32 8.64
N SER A 730 5.19 -8.09 9.88
CA SER A 730 6.07 -7.88 11.04
C SER A 730 6.82 -9.11 11.56
N TYR A 731 6.43 -10.34 11.20
CA TYR A 731 7.14 -11.57 11.56
C TYR A 731 8.46 -11.72 10.79
N ALA A 732 8.40 -11.61 9.46
CA ALA A 732 9.52 -11.98 8.60
C ALA A 732 10.69 -10.97 8.72
N SER A 733 10.37 -9.67 8.91
CA SER A 733 11.37 -8.64 9.25
C SER A 733 12.09 -8.91 10.58
N MET A 734 11.48 -9.65 11.50
CA MET A 734 12.10 -10.01 12.78
C MET A 734 13.01 -11.23 12.64
N GLN A 735 12.71 -12.14 11.70
CA GLN A 735 13.54 -13.30 11.40
C GLN A 735 14.80 -12.92 10.60
N SER A 736 14.70 -11.97 9.65
CA SER A 736 15.88 -11.42 8.97
C SER A 736 16.77 -10.59 9.91
N MET A 737 16.19 -9.77 10.82
CA MET A 737 16.96 -9.09 11.88
C MET A 737 17.71 -10.05 12.81
N ARG A 738 17.18 -11.25 13.08
CA ARG A 738 17.87 -12.28 13.91
C ARG A 738 19.13 -12.87 13.25
N MET A 739 19.40 -12.58 11.97
CA MET A 739 20.66 -12.91 11.30
C MET A 739 21.67 -11.76 11.27
N MET A 740 21.31 -10.57 11.77
CA MET A 740 22.26 -9.51 12.13
C MET A 740 22.64 -9.61 13.61
N ASP A 741 23.80 -9.05 14.02
CA ASP A 741 24.27 -9.19 15.40
C ASP A 741 23.28 -8.57 16.40
N THR A 742 22.80 -9.43 17.30
CA THR A 742 21.75 -9.15 18.29
C THR A 742 22.04 -7.99 19.25
N LYS A 743 23.29 -7.51 19.33
CA LYS A 743 23.68 -6.41 20.23
C LYS A 743 23.27 -5.01 19.76
N ASN A 744 23.14 -4.79 18.44
CA ASN A 744 22.96 -3.43 17.89
C ASN A 744 21.51 -3.12 17.45
N VAL A 745 20.58 -4.04 17.70
CA VAL A 745 19.21 -4.03 17.14
C VAL A 745 18.40 -2.77 17.52
N ASP A 746 18.60 -2.23 18.72
CA ASP A 746 17.87 -1.04 19.18
C ASP A 746 18.54 0.30 18.80
N GLN A 747 19.76 0.29 18.25
CA GLN A 747 20.43 1.50 17.73
C GLN A 747 20.01 1.88 16.31
N HIS A 748 19.32 0.97 15.61
CA HIS A 748 19.01 1.08 14.18
C HIS A 748 17.53 1.35 13.88
N ARG A 749 16.65 1.36 14.91
CA ARG A 749 15.18 1.36 14.75
C ARG A 749 14.58 2.76 14.82
N GLY A 750 13.60 3.03 13.98
CA GLY A 750 12.92 4.32 13.90
C GLY A 750 13.72 5.41 13.18
N LEU A 751 13.22 6.64 13.29
CA LEU A 751 13.70 7.80 12.54
C LEU A 751 15.09 8.26 12.97
N SER A 752 15.99 8.48 12.01
CA SER A 752 17.24 9.22 12.21
C SER A 752 17.26 10.49 11.35
N LEU A 753 17.51 11.63 11.99
CA LEU A 753 17.69 12.93 11.35
C LEU A 753 19.17 13.30 11.44
N GLN A 754 19.86 13.30 10.31
CA GLN A 754 21.25 13.75 10.18
C GLN A 754 21.23 15.21 9.70
N VAL A 755 22.02 16.07 10.35
CA VAL A 755 22.00 17.53 10.15
C VAL A 755 23.39 18.01 9.78
N TRP A 756 23.47 18.85 8.74
CA TRP A 756 24.67 19.60 8.38
C TRP A 756 24.39 21.09 8.49
N MET A 757 25.27 21.82 9.16
CA MET A 757 25.12 23.26 9.40
C MET A 757 26.51 23.91 9.50
N ASP A 758 26.64 25.18 9.06
CA ASP A 758 27.92 25.87 9.14
C ASP A 758 28.36 26.06 10.61
N PRO A 759 29.50 25.48 11.03
CA PRO A 759 29.99 25.55 12.40
C PRO A 759 30.73 26.87 12.73
N THR A 760 30.91 27.77 11.76
CA THR A 760 31.51 29.11 11.97
C THR A 760 30.54 30.14 12.55
N CYS A 761 29.25 29.78 12.63
CA CYS A 761 28.23 30.52 13.35
C CYS A 761 27.93 29.79 14.67
N GLU A 762 28.17 30.40 15.84
CA GLU A 762 28.07 29.69 17.13
C GLU A 762 26.61 29.38 17.55
N GLU A 763 25.62 30.04 16.94
CA GLU A 763 24.21 29.90 17.27
C GLU A 763 23.67 28.48 17.00
N PRO A 764 23.02 27.84 18.01
CA PRO A 764 22.50 26.48 17.90
C PRO A 764 21.25 26.40 17.04
N LEU A 765 21.05 25.26 16.39
CA LEU A 765 19.86 24.99 15.57
C LEU A 765 18.72 24.49 16.46
N LYS A 766 17.53 25.08 16.32
CA LYS A 766 16.29 24.57 16.93
C LYS A 766 15.57 23.71 15.91
N ILE A 767 15.13 22.53 16.33
CA ILE A 767 14.36 21.59 15.52
C ILE A 767 13.10 21.23 16.30
N ASP A 768 11.95 21.62 15.76
CA ASP A 768 10.63 21.34 16.30
C ASP A 768 9.87 20.43 15.33
N LEU A 769 9.50 19.23 15.79
CA LEU A 769 8.82 18.20 15.00
C LEU A 769 7.45 17.89 15.64
N THR A 770 6.37 18.15 14.90
CA THR A 770 4.98 17.96 15.32
C THR A 770 4.26 16.99 14.39
N ILE A 771 3.10 16.45 14.79
CA ILE A 771 2.29 15.57 13.92
C ILE A 771 1.39 16.42 13.04
N ASP A 772 1.52 16.26 11.72
CA ASP A 772 0.50 16.73 10.77
C ASP A 772 -0.68 15.76 10.80
N TRP A 773 -1.72 16.10 11.56
CA TRP A 773 -2.95 15.32 11.64
C TRP A 773 -3.77 15.36 10.34
N TYR A 774 -3.60 16.38 9.49
CA TYR A 774 -4.32 16.49 8.22
C TYR A 774 -3.69 15.58 7.17
N GLY A 775 -2.40 15.70 6.90
CA GLY A 775 -1.64 14.80 6.03
C GLY A 775 -1.63 13.35 6.50
N SER A 776 -1.59 13.11 7.82
CA SER A 776 -1.77 11.76 8.39
C SER A 776 -3.11 11.13 8.01
N ALA A 777 -4.18 11.91 7.83
CA ALA A 777 -5.49 11.37 7.49
C ALA A 777 -5.48 10.64 6.13
N GLY A 778 -4.88 11.23 5.10
CA GLY A 778 -4.72 10.60 3.78
C GLY A 778 -3.81 9.36 3.83
N ARG A 779 -2.68 9.44 4.56
CA ARG A 779 -1.76 8.31 4.74
C ARG A 779 -2.41 7.13 5.46
N ILE A 780 -3.31 7.37 6.42
CA ILE A 780 -4.14 6.37 7.09
C ILE A 780 -5.23 5.84 6.13
N GLY A 781 -5.95 6.73 5.44
CA GLY A 781 -7.07 6.39 4.57
C GLY A 781 -6.67 5.43 3.44
N PHE A 782 -5.60 5.78 2.71
CA PHE A 782 -5.05 4.96 1.62
C PHE A 782 -4.65 3.55 2.10
N ARG A 783 -3.85 3.47 3.18
CA ARG A 783 -3.35 2.20 3.73
C ARG A 783 -4.44 1.29 4.31
N ASN A 784 -5.61 1.83 4.64
CA ASN A 784 -6.69 1.09 5.33
C ASN A 784 -8.00 1.02 4.52
N GLY A 785 -8.02 1.39 3.23
CA GLY A 785 -9.26 1.46 2.44
C GLY A 785 -10.10 0.16 2.45
N ILE A 786 -9.43 -1.01 2.50
CA ILE A 786 -10.08 -2.33 2.59
C ILE A 786 -10.89 -2.51 3.89
N MET A 787 -10.45 -1.89 5.00
CA MET A 787 -11.18 -1.92 6.28
C MET A 787 -12.61 -1.39 6.13
N LEU A 788 -12.80 -0.31 5.35
CA LEU A 788 -14.13 0.27 5.11
C LEU A 788 -15.06 -0.73 4.41
N LEU A 789 -14.55 -1.49 3.43
CA LEU A 789 -15.34 -2.50 2.72
C LEU A 789 -15.69 -3.70 3.62
N ALA A 790 -14.70 -4.23 4.35
CA ALA A 790 -14.88 -5.36 5.25
C ALA A 790 -15.85 -5.03 6.41
N TYR A 791 -15.70 -3.86 7.02
CA TYR A 791 -16.56 -3.45 8.14
C TYR A 791 -17.94 -2.96 7.68
N ALA A 792 -18.09 -2.43 6.46
CA ALA A 792 -19.40 -2.17 5.86
C ALA A 792 -20.21 -3.48 5.70
N PHE A 793 -19.57 -4.57 5.26
CA PHE A 793 -20.19 -5.90 5.25
C PHE A 793 -20.60 -6.36 6.67
N ILE A 794 -19.71 -6.22 7.67
CA ILE A 794 -20.01 -6.56 9.07
C ILE A 794 -21.23 -5.79 9.59
N MET A 795 -21.32 -4.49 9.29
CA MET A 795 -22.46 -3.67 9.73
C MET A 795 -23.79 -4.15 9.14
N VAL A 796 -23.84 -4.56 7.87
CA VAL A 796 -25.04 -5.17 7.28
C VAL A 796 -25.36 -6.53 7.93
N MET A 797 -24.35 -7.36 8.18
CA MET A 797 -24.51 -8.67 8.84
C MET A 797 -25.03 -8.56 10.28
N LEU A 798 -24.55 -7.59 11.05
CA LEU A 798 -25.03 -7.32 12.41
C LEU A 798 -26.50 -6.86 12.43
N VAL A 799 -26.89 -6.00 11.48
CA VAL A 799 -28.30 -5.58 11.32
C VAL A 799 -29.17 -6.77 10.93
N LEU A 800 -28.73 -7.58 9.97
CA LEU A 800 -29.43 -8.79 9.54
C LEU A 800 -29.60 -9.80 10.69
N ALA A 801 -28.57 -10.00 11.52
CA ALA A 801 -28.65 -10.84 12.73
C ALA A 801 -29.74 -10.34 13.70
N GLY A 802 -29.78 -9.03 13.97
CA GLY A 802 -30.81 -8.40 14.81
C GLY A 802 -32.22 -8.56 14.24
N GLN A 803 -32.40 -8.36 12.93
CA GLN A 803 -33.69 -8.55 12.27
C GLN A 803 -34.15 -10.02 12.32
N ILE A 804 -33.26 -10.98 12.05
CA ILE A 804 -33.53 -12.42 12.13
C ILE A 804 -33.88 -12.86 13.57
N TYR A 805 -33.17 -12.35 14.58
CA TYR A 805 -33.49 -12.61 15.99
C TYR A 805 -34.88 -12.06 16.35
N CYS A 806 -35.20 -10.83 15.95
CA CYS A 806 -36.52 -10.23 16.16
C CYS A 806 -37.64 -11.05 15.49
N TYR A 807 -37.40 -11.50 14.25
CA TYR A 807 -38.34 -12.31 13.47
C TYR A 807 -38.54 -13.72 14.04
N ASN A 808 -37.48 -14.39 14.47
CA ASN A 808 -37.58 -15.69 15.14
C ASN A 808 -38.38 -15.59 16.44
N LYS A 809 -38.19 -14.54 17.24
CA LYS A 809 -38.91 -14.31 18.51
C LYS A 809 -40.36 -13.87 18.29
N THR A 810 -40.60 -12.79 17.55
CA THR A 810 -41.92 -12.12 17.44
C THR A 810 -42.72 -12.54 16.20
N GLY A 811 -42.05 -12.97 15.13
CA GLY A 811 -42.66 -13.12 13.80
C GLY A 811 -42.73 -11.83 12.98
N ILE A 812 -42.29 -10.69 13.53
CA ILE A 812 -42.14 -9.40 12.83
C ILE A 812 -40.73 -9.32 12.29
N PHE A 813 -40.55 -8.99 11.02
CA PHE A 813 -39.24 -8.66 10.47
C PHE A 813 -39.10 -7.12 10.43
N PRO A 814 -38.33 -6.49 11.33
CA PRO A 814 -38.21 -5.04 11.38
C PRO A 814 -37.47 -4.50 10.15
N HIS A 815 -37.82 -3.31 9.69
CA HIS A 815 -37.13 -2.68 8.56
C HIS A 815 -35.67 -2.32 8.89
N PHE A 816 -34.82 -2.13 7.89
CA PHE A 816 -33.37 -2.02 8.10
C PHE A 816 -33.00 -0.94 9.14
N GLY A 817 -33.55 0.27 9.03
CA GLY A 817 -33.39 1.35 10.03
C GLY A 817 -33.84 1.02 11.48
N GLN A 818 -34.79 0.10 11.68
CA GLN A 818 -35.15 -0.41 13.02
C GLN A 818 -34.13 -1.42 13.54
N GLY A 819 -33.60 -2.28 12.67
CA GLY A 819 -32.47 -3.17 13.00
C GLY A 819 -31.21 -2.36 13.33
N LEU A 820 -30.89 -1.34 12.52
CA LEU A 820 -29.82 -0.38 12.73
C LEU A 820 -29.96 0.36 14.08
N SER A 821 -31.17 0.84 14.41
CA SER A 821 -31.47 1.46 15.70
C SER A 821 -31.32 0.49 16.88
N PHE A 822 -31.61 -0.81 16.70
CA PHE A 822 -31.30 -1.84 17.69
C PHE A 822 -29.79 -2.06 17.82
N CYS A 823 -29.05 -2.18 16.72
CA CYS A 823 -27.60 -2.38 16.72
C CYS A 823 -26.85 -1.24 17.42
N ILE A 824 -27.18 0.02 17.09
CA ILE A 824 -26.62 1.21 17.76
C ILE A 824 -26.85 1.18 19.28
N ARG A 825 -27.99 0.64 19.74
CA ARG A 825 -28.44 0.70 21.14
C ARG A 825 -28.10 -0.53 21.99
N ARG A 826 -27.74 -1.66 21.36
CA ARG A 826 -27.54 -2.94 22.05
C ARG A 826 -26.39 -3.80 21.54
N THR A 827 -25.92 -3.58 20.32
CA THR A 827 -24.86 -4.41 19.71
C THR A 827 -23.53 -3.67 19.68
N LEU A 828 -23.50 -2.43 19.15
CA LEU A 828 -22.28 -1.62 19.11
C LEU A 828 -21.69 -1.32 20.51
N PRO A 829 -22.47 -1.03 21.56
CA PRO A 829 -21.92 -0.85 22.91
C PRO A 829 -21.26 -2.10 23.52
N VAL A 830 -21.47 -3.29 22.93
CA VAL A 830 -20.80 -4.54 23.31
C VAL A 830 -19.61 -4.82 22.38
N ILE A 831 -19.73 -4.54 21.09
CA ILE A 831 -18.67 -4.77 20.11
C ILE A 831 -17.52 -3.77 20.29
N ILE A 832 -17.79 -2.47 20.47
CA ILE A 832 -16.75 -1.42 20.63
C ILE A 832 -15.68 -1.79 21.68
N PRO A 833 -16.01 -2.18 22.93
CA PRO A 833 -14.99 -2.57 23.91
C PRO A 833 -14.29 -3.89 23.56
N ILE A 834 -14.97 -4.87 22.92
CA ILE A 834 -14.33 -6.10 22.45
C ILE A 834 -13.28 -5.78 21.37
N VAL A 835 -13.64 -4.92 20.41
CA VAL A 835 -12.73 -4.46 19.35
C VAL A 835 -11.51 -3.74 19.93
N ALA A 836 -11.73 -2.82 20.88
CA ALA A 836 -10.63 -2.11 21.56
C ALA A 836 -9.69 -3.09 22.27
N LEU A 837 -10.23 -4.05 23.02
CA LEU A 837 -9.44 -5.07 23.72
C LEU A 837 -8.68 -5.99 22.76
N CYS A 838 -9.29 -6.44 21.66
CA CYS A 838 -8.59 -7.23 20.64
C CYS A 838 -7.46 -6.43 19.95
N SER A 839 -7.66 -5.14 19.71
CA SER A 839 -6.65 -4.24 19.13
C SER A 839 -5.46 -4.04 20.06
N ILE A 840 -5.72 -3.77 21.35
CA ILE A 840 -4.68 -3.64 22.39
C ILE A 840 -3.94 -4.98 22.60
N TYR A 841 -4.67 -6.10 22.56
CA TYR A 841 -4.09 -7.44 22.68
C TYR A 841 -3.15 -7.78 21.51
N GLN A 842 -3.49 -7.39 20.28
CA GLN A 842 -2.60 -7.60 19.13
C GLN A 842 -1.24 -6.90 19.31
N CYS A 843 -1.24 -5.60 19.62
CA CYS A 843 0.01 -4.85 19.75
C CYS A 843 0.86 -5.35 20.94
N THR A 844 0.22 -5.64 22.08
CA THR A 844 0.94 -6.16 23.27
C THR A 844 1.48 -7.58 23.09
N TYR A 845 0.79 -8.45 22.34
CA TYR A 845 1.30 -9.79 22.02
C TYR A 845 2.55 -9.73 21.14
N GLN A 846 2.55 -8.90 20.09
CA GLN A 846 3.68 -8.77 19.16
C GLN A 846 4.92 -8.18 19.83
N GLN A 847 4.75 -7.28 20.82
CA GLN A 847 5.86 -6.74 21.61
C GLN A 847 6.45 -7.76 22.60
N GLY A 848 5.67 -8.74 23.07
CA GLY A 848 6.07 -9.70 24.10
C GLY A 848 6.89 -10.91 23.64
N GLN A 849 6.87 -11.28 22.36
CA GLN A 849 7.53 -12.51 21.85
C GLN A 849 9.07 -12.40 21.68
N GLY A 850 9.72 -11.38 22.25
CA GLY A 850 11.16 -11.16 22.13
C GLY A 850 12.04 -12.30 22.66
N HIS A 851 11.66 -12.99 23.75
CA HIS A 851 12.63 -13.79 24.53
C HIS A 851 12.29 -15.25 24.95
N TYR A 852 11.02 -15.66 25.18
CA TYR A 852 10.79 -16.87 26.03
C TYR A 852 9.90 -18.01 25.52
N LEU A 853 9.14 -17.90 24.41
CA LEU A 853 8.15 -18.93 24.03
C LEU A 853 8.36 -19.61 22.66
N ASN A 854 9.51 -19.40 22.02
CA ASN A 854 9.74 -19.88 20.64
C ASN A 854 9.99 -21.40 20.52
N SER A 855 10.27 -22.11 21.62
CA SER A 855 10.68 -23.54 21.56
C SER A 855 9.51 -24.53 21.61
N ALA A 856 8.34 -24.13 22.11
CA ALA A 856 7.16 -25.01 22.23
C ALA A 856 6.21 -24.91 21.03
N TYR A 857 6.22 -23.78 20.31
CA TYR A 857 5.32 -23.55 19.18
C TYR A 857 5.66 -24.37 17.95
N ASN A 858 6.95 -24.59 17.65
CA ASN A 858 7.39 -25.35 16.47
C ASN A 858 6.77 -26.76 16.42
N VAL A 859 6.64 -27.43 17.58
CA VAL A 859 6.08 -28.78 17.71
C VAL A 859 4.56 -28.83 17.45
N LEU A 860 3.87 -27.68 17.51
CA LEU A 860 2.44 -27.55 17.25
C LEU A 860 2.13 -27.04 15.83
N ASP A 861 3.09 -26.40 15.16
CA ASP A 861 2.93 -25.92 13.77
C ASP A 861 3.06 -27.07 12.77
N ASP A 862 3.98 -28.02 13.00
CA ASP A 862 4.08 -29.29 12.25
C ASP A 862 2.74 -30.05 12.21
N LEU A 863 1.94 -29.95 13.28
CA LEU A 863 0.64 -30.61 13.38
C LEU A 863 -0.47 -29.91 12.58
N ASN A 864 -0.24 -28.75 11.95
CA ASN A 864 -1.10 -28.06 10.97
C ASN A 864 -2.57 -27.75 11.36
N VAL A 865 -3.02 -28.12 12.57
CA VAL A 865 -4.46 -28.14 12.90
C VAL A 865 -5.02 -26.76 13.29
N LEU A 866 -4.22 -25.84 13.84
CA LEU A 866 -4.72 -24.51 14.28
C LEU A 866 -3.64 -23.45 14.61
N SER A 867 -2.58 -23.30 13.80
CA SER A 867 -1.62 -22.20 13.98
C SER A 867 -2.22 -20.83 13.63
N VAL A 868 -2.60 -20.08 14.66
CA VAL A 868 -3.11 -18.70 14.53
C VAL A 868 -1.95 -17.73 14.31
N THR A 869 -1.81 -17.24 13.08
CA THR A 869 -0.87 -16.19 12.70
C THR A 869 -1.32 -14.83 13.25
N TRP A 870 -0.95 -14.48 14.48
CA TRP A 870 -1.34 -13.21 15.15
C TRP A 870 -0.95 -11.91 14.42
N HIS A 871 -0.09 -12.01 13.40
CA HIS A 871 0.25 -10.92 12.49
C HIS A 871 -0.84 -10.67 11.42
N ASP A 872 -1.62 -11.69 11.06
CA ASP A 872 -2.72 -11.65 10.08
C ASP A 872 -4.04 -11.07 10.66
N LEU A 873 -4.05 -10.78 11.97
CA LEU A 873 -5.24 -10.34 12.70
C LEU A 873 -5.55 -8.85 12.45
N LEU A 874 -6.83 -8.48 12.43
CA LEU A 874 -7.32 -7.09 12.40
C LEU A 874 -6.66 -6.26 11.28
N ILE A 875 -5.92 -5.22 11.66
CA ILE A 875 -5.20 -4.28 10.77
C ILE A 875 -3.73 -4.72 10.57
N GLY A 876 -3.25 -5.73 11.31
CA GLY A 876 -1.86 -6.22 11.19
C GLY A 876 -0.80 -5.21 11.63
N ASN A 877 -1.17 -4.24 12.48
CA ASN A 877 -0.26 -3.22 13.02
C ASN A 877 0.35 -3.68 14.35
N SER A 878 1.62 -3.34 14.58
CA SER A 878 2.39 -3.66 15.78
C SER A 878 2.45 -2.53 16.82
N ASP A 879 2.20 -1.28 16.44
CA ASP A 879 2.31 -0.12 17.34
C ASP A 879 1.06 0.02 18.24
N PRO A 880 1.19 -0.01 19.58
CA PRO A 880 0.09 0.20 20.52
C PRO A 880 -0.68 1.52 20.35
N PHE A 881 -0.07 2.56 19.75
CA PHE A 881 -0.69 3.87 19.57
C PHE A 881 -1.99 3.81 18.74
N PHE A 882 -2.06 2.94 17.74
CA PHE A 882 -3.17 2.88 16.78
C PHE A 882 -4.35 2.01 17.22
N TRP A 883 -4.43 1.64 18.51
CA TRP A 883 -5.49 0.79 19.07
C TRP A 883 -6.92 1.27 18.74
N TRP A 884 -7.09 2.58 18.54
CA TRP A 884 -8.34 3.27 18.22
C TRP A 884 -8.75 3.19 16.74
N LEU A 885 -7.83 2.87 15.83
CA LEU A 885 -8.08 2.91 14.38
C LEU A 885 -9.20 1.95 13.92
N PRO A 886 -9.30 0.69 14.41
CA PRO A 886 -10.45 -0.18 14.11
C PRO A 886 -11.80 0.41 14.54
N LEU A 887 -11.83 1.23 15.61
CA LEU A 887 -13.06 1.84 16.12
C LEU A 887 -13.53 2.96 15.20
N VAL A 888 -12.62 3.80 14.71
CA VAL A 888 -12.91 4.84 13.71
C VAL A 888 -13.39 4.20 12.41
N GLY A 889 -12.72 3.14 11.94
CA GLY A 889 -13.17 2.36 10.77
C GLY A 889 -14.59 1.81 10.92
N LEU A 890 -14.94 1.28 12.09
CA LEU A 890 -16.28 0.75 12.36
C LEU A 890 -17.36 1.85 12.38
N LEU A 891 -17.05 3.02 12.96
CA LEU A 891 -17.96 4.17 12.98
C LEU A 891 -18.16 4.79 11.58
N MET A 892 -17.08 4.87 10.78
CA MET A 892 -17.15 5.33 9.39
C MET A 892 -17.98 4.37 8.52
N SER A 893 -17.78 3.06 8.73
CA SER A 893 -18.56 2.01 8.05
C SER A 893 -20.05 2.05 8.41
N LEU A 894 -20.39 2.36 9.67
CA LEU A 894 -21.77 2.59 10.10
C LEU A 894 -22.41 3.77 9.34
N GLY A 895 -21.71 4.89 9.20
CA GLY A 895 -22.23 6.06 8.48
C GLY A 895 -22.42 5.78 6.99
N VAL A 896 -21.42 5.19 6.32
CA VAL A 896 -21.51 4.80 4.90
C VAL A 896 -22.67 3.82 4.66
N ILE A 897 -22.81 2.76 5.46
CA ILE A 897 -23.95 1.82 5.34
C ILE A 897 -25.29 2.49 5.64
N SER A 898 -25.34 3.45 6.56
CA SER A 898 -26.55 4.22 6.84
C SER A 898 -26.96 5.08 5.64
N PHE A 899 -26.00 5.72 4.96
CA PHE A 899 -26.25 6.48 3.73
C PHE A 899 -26.68 5.55 2.57
N VAL A 900 -25.95 4.46 2.33
CA VAL A 900 -26.27 3.47 1.28
C VAL A 900 -27.68 2.90 1.48
N TRP A 901 -28.09 2.59 2.72
CA TRP A 901 -29.47 2.18 3.00
C TRP A 901 -30.49 3.26 2.61
N LEU A 902 -30.27 4.53 2.97
CA LEU A 902 -31.18 5.62 2.63
C LEU A 902 -31.30 5.81 1.11
N VAL A 903 -30.18 5.79 0.38
CA VAL A 903 -30.17 5.87 -1.09
C VAL A 903 -30.92 4.68 -1.71
N VAL A 904 -30.67 3.45 -1.24
CA VAL A 904 -31.37 2.26 -1.74
C VAL A 904 -32.88 2.29 -1.44
N GLU A 905 -33.30 2.74 -0.25
CA GLU A 905 -34.72 2.93 0.08
C GLU A 905 -35.36 3.99 -0.84
N ILE A 906 -34.73 5.16 -1.03
CA ILE A 906 -35.22 6.23 -1.91
C ILE A 906 -35.38 5.72 -3.36
N LEU A 907 -34.35 5.07 -3.91
CA LEU A 907 -34.39 4.52 -5.27
C LEU A 907 -35.46 3.42 -5.41
N LEU A 908 -35.61 2.54 -4.43
CA LEU A 908 -36.65 1.50 -4.45
C LEU A 908 -38.06 2.10 -4.43
N HIS A 909 -38.33 3.13 -3.62
CA HIS A 909 -39.63 3.84 -3.64
C HIS A 909 -39.85 4.61 -4.95
N PHE A 910 -38.82 5.25 -5.50
CA PHE A 910 -38.90 5.95 -6.78
C PHE A 910 -39.28 5.01 -7.94
N PHE A 911 -38.54 3.91 -8.13
CA PHE A 911 -38.85 2.92 -9.16
C PHE A 911 -40.15 2.15 -8.87
N ALA A 912 -40.51 1.91 -7.61
CA ALA A 912 -41.82 1.37 -7.25
C ALA A 912 -42.96 2.34 -7.62
N SER A 913 -42.80 3.64 -7.39
CA SER A 913 -43.76 4.67 -7.77
C SER A 913 -43.98 4.68 -9.29
N ILE A 914 -42.90 4.80 -10.07
CA ILE A 914 -42.93 4.74 -11.53
C ILE A 914 -43.61 3.46 -12.03
N SER A 915 -43.21 2.29 -11.54
CA SER A 915 -43.81 1.03 -11.98
C SER A 915 -45.30 0.92 -11.60
N SER A 916 -45.72 1.46 -10.45
CA SER A 916 -47.14 1.51 -10.07
C SER A 916 -47.96 2.47 -10.93
N PHE A 917 -47.37 3.61 -11.32
CA PHE A 917 -47.98 4.60 -12.20
C PHE A 917 -48.15 4.07 -13.62
N LEU A 918 -47.12 3.46 -14.20
CA LEU A 918 -47.16 2.84 -15.53
C LEU A 918 -48.20 1.70 -15.61
N ILE A 919 -48.31 0.89 -14.55
CA ILE A 919 -49.36 -0.13 -14.43
C ILE A 919 -50.75 0.51 -14.28
N GLY A 920 -50.87 1.60 -13.53
CA GLY A 920 -52.12 2.34 -13.34
C GLY A 920 -52.64 3.03 -14.61
N GLN A 921 -51.74 3.56 -15.45
CA GLN A 921 -52.09 4.23 -16.72
C GLN A 921 -52.52 3.27 -17.84
N ARG A 922 -52.64 1.96 -17.60
CA ARG A 922 -53.11 0.97 -18.58
C ARG A 922 -52.26 0.84 -19.86
N ILE A 923 -51.02 1.35 -19.86
CA ILE A 923 -50.09 1.20 -20.99
C ILE A 923 -49.74 -0.29 -21.13
N HIS A 924 -50.25 -0.91 -22.21
CA HIS A 924 -50.42 -2.36 -22.33
C HIS A 924 -49.12 -3.12 -22.72
N THR A 925 -47.97 -2.76 -22.14
CA THR A 925 -46.64 -3.26 -22.53
C THR A 925 -45.86 -3.95 -21.41
N TRP A 926 -46.17 -3.70 -20.13
CA TRP A 926 -45.42 -4.25 -18.98
C TRP A 926 -45.80 -5.70 -18.57
N HIS A 927 -46.28 -6.52 -19.52
CA HIS A 927 -46.55 -7.96 -19.31
C HIS A 927 -45.29 -8.86 -19.37
N TRP A 928 -44.08 -8.28 -19.28
CA TRP A 928 -42.83 -9.04 -19.30
C TRP A 928 -42.78 -10.12 -18.19
N CYS A 929 -42.51 -11.35 -18.63
CA CYS A 929 -42.37 -12.59 -17.86
C CYS A 929 -43.65 -13.21 -17.24
N ASN A 930 -44.85 -12.84 -17.67
CA ASN A 930 -46.06 -13.61 -17.38
C ASN A 930 -46.91 -13.78 -18.65
N ARG A 931 -46.71 -14.89 -19.38
CA ARG A 931 -47.67 -15.32 -20.42
C ARG A 931 -48.93 -15.78 -19.70
N ASP A 932 -50.06 -15.18 -20.05
CA ASP A 932 -51.35 -15.53 -19.45
C ASP A 932 -51.75 -16.96 -19.89
N GLY A 933 -52.39 -17.69 -18.97
CA GLY A 933 -52.68 -19.13 -19.11
C GLY A 933 -51.55 -20.09 -18.66
N GLU A 934 -50.30 -19.65 -18.50
CA GLU A 934 -49.19 -20.56 -18.17
C GLU A 934 -49.27 -21.13 -16.73
N THR A 935 -49.26 -22.47 -16.62
CA THR A 935 -49.47 -23.22 -15.37
C THR A 935 -48.29 -23.14 -14.38
N ARG A 936 -48.55 -23.54 -13.13
CA ARG A 936 -47.52 -23.63 -12.08
C ARG A 936 -46.36 -24.57 -12.44
N ASN A 937 -46.64 -25.69 -13.11
CA ASN A 937 -45.61 -26.66 -13.47
C ASN A 937 -44.76 -26.17 -14.64
N GLN A 938 -45.37 -25.59 -15.68
CA GLN A 938 -44.64 -24.93 -16.78
C GLN A 938 -43.75 -23.79 -16.27
N LYS A 939 -44.24 -22.95 -15.33
CA LYS A 939 -43.46 -21.90 -14.68
C LYS A 939 -42.26 -22.44 -13.91
N PHE A 940 -42.38 -23.62 -13.28
CA PHE A 940 -41.27 -24.29 -12.59
C PHE A 940 -40.28 -24.92 -13.59
N GLN A 941 -40.77 -25.63 -14.60
CA GLN A 941 -39.95 -26.25 -15.65
C GLN A 941 -39.13 -25.20 -16.41
N ARG A 942 -39.75 -24.09 -16.86
CA ARG A 942 -39.03 -23.02 -17.55
C ARG A 942 -37.91 -22.43 -16.70
N ARG A 943 -38.16 -22.20 -15.40
CA ARG A 943 -37.15 -21.71 -14.45
C ARG A 943 -36.01 -22.71 -14.27
N ALA A 944 -36.32 -23.97 -14.02
CA ALA A 944 -35.33 -25.03 -13.89
C ALA A 944 -34.46 -25.16 -15.15
N ILE A 945 -35.06 -25.06 -16.34
CA ILE A 945 -34.34 -25.05 -17.63
C ILE A 945 -33.44 -23.82 -17.74
N THR A 946 -33.93 -22.60 -17.46
CA THR A 946 -33.07 -21.40 -17.51
C THR A 946 -31.93 -21.43 -16.48
N THR A 947 -32.19 -21.98 -15.29
CA THR A 947 -31.17 -22.13 -14.23
C THR A 947 -30.15 -23.22 -14.59
N MET A 948 -30.58 -24.31 -15.26
CA MET A 948 -29.66 -25.32 -15.81
C MET A 948 -28.79 -24.76 -16.95
N ILE A 949 -29.39 -24.04 -17.91
CA ILE A 949 -28.64 -23.38 -18.99
C ILE A 949 -27.61 -22.40 -18.41
N LEU A 950 -27.99 -21.64 -17.38
CA LEU A 950 -27.11 -20.73 -16.66
C LEU A 950 -25.96 -21.47 -15.97
N PHE A 951 -26.20 -22.64 -15.36
CA PHE A 951 -25.15 -23.47 -14.79
C PHE A 951 -24.21 -24.07 -15.85
N VAL A 952 -24.72 -24.50 -17.01
CA VAL A 952 -23.89 -24.95 -18.13
C VAL A 952 -23.00 -23.80 -18.63
N LEU A 953 -23.57 -22.61 -18.83
CA LEU A 953 -22.81 -21.43 -19.25
C LEU A 953 -21.73 -21.03 -18.23
N VAL A 954 -22.00 -21.15 -16.92
CA VAL A 954 -21.00 -20.93 -15.86
C VAL A 954 -19.92 -22.02 -15.86
N ALA A 955 -20.25 -23.25 -16.22
CA ALA A 955 -19.30 -24.36 -16.27
C ALA A 955 -18.35 -24.31 -17.48
N THR A 956 -18.68 -23.57 -18.54
CA THR A 956 -17.94 -23.61 -19.81
C THR A 956 -17.35 -22.26 -20.25
N CYS A 957 -18.01 -21.14 -19.96
CA CYS A 957 -17.70 -19.86 -20.62
C CYS A 957 -17.71 -18.65 -19.67
N ILE A 958 -18.73 -18.53 -18.82
CA ILE A 958 -19.07 -17.30 -18.11
C ILE A 958 -18.57 -17.37 -16.65
N PRO A 959 -17.79 -16.39 -16.17
CA PRO A 959 -17.31 -16.37 -14.78
C PRO A 959 -18.49 -16.19 -13.81
N TYR A 960 -18.42 -16.84 -12.65
CA TYR A 960 -19.50 -16.82 -11.67
C TYR A 960 -19.87 -15.39 -11.19
N GLN A 961 -18.89 -14.47 -11.23
CA GLN A 961 -18.98 -13.06 -10.90
C GLN A 961 -19.97 -12.30 -11.82
N PHE A 962 -20.03 -12.63 -13.12
CA PHE A 962 -21.04 -12.07 -14.04
C PHE A 962 -22.45 -12.47 -13.59
N VAL A 963 -22.62 -13.75 -13.24
CA VAL A 963 -23.92 -14.28 -12.82
C VAL A 963 -24.33 -13.77 -11.44
N PHE A 964 -23.39 -13.42 -10.56
CA PHE A 964 -23.68 -12.67 -9.35
C PHE A 964 -24.28 -11.29 -9.64
N VAL A 965 -23.74 -10.54 -10.61
CA VAL A 965 -24.28 -9.23 -11.03
C VAL A 965 -25.68 -9.39 -11.66
N VAL A 966 -25.89 -10.41 -12.51
CA VAL A 966 -27.23 -10.72 -13.04
C VAL A 966 -28.22 -11.06 -11.92
N ALA A 967 -27.81 -11.87 -10.94
CA ALA A 967 -28.65 -12.20 -9.78
C ALA A 967 -28.98 -10.96 -8.93
N PHE A 968 -28.02 -10.05 -8.73
CA PHE A 968 -28.23 -8.76 -8.05
C PHE A 968 -29.27 -7.89 -8.78
N LEU A 969 -29.18 -7.75 -10.11
CA LEU A 969 -30.16 -6.99 -10.91
C LEU A 969 -31.57 -7.62 -10.85
N VAL A 970 -31.68 -8.95 -10.94
CA VAL A 970 -32.95 -9.69 -10.76
C VAL A 970 -33.50 -9.52 -9.33
N HIS A 971 -32.63 -9.38 -8.34
CA HIS A 971 -33.01 -9.14 -6.95
C HIS A 971 -33.52 -7.70 -6.71
N ILE A 972 -32.94 -6.68 -7.36
CA ILE A 972 -33.51 -5.30 -7.39
C ILE A 972 -34.95 -5.31 -7.94
N ILE A 973 -35.17 -5.98 -9.08
CA ILE A 973 -36.51 -6.14 -9.67
C ILE A 973 -37.44 -6.88 -8.69
N SER A 974 -36.92 -7.84 -7.93
CA SER A 974 -37.67 -8.59 -6.91
C SER A 974 -38.00 -7.74 -5.66
N CYS A 975 -37.16 -6.76 -5.29
CA CYS A 975 -37.46 -5.72 -4.29
C CYS A 975 -38.61 -4.82 -4.75
N ILE A 976 -38.51 -4.21 -5.94
CA ILE A 976 -39.52 -3.29 -6.50
C ILE A 976 -40.88 -3.99 -6.63
N ARG A 977 -40.89 -5.23 -7.13
CA ARG A 977 -42.10 -6.09 -7.21
C ARG A 977 -42.55 -6.66 -5.85
N SER A 978 -41.81 -6.43 -4.77
CA SER A 978 -42.28 -6.66 -3.39
C SER A 978 -42.92 -5.41 -2.81
N LEU A 979 -42.30 -4.24 -3.02
CA LEU A 979 -42.72 -2.95 -2.46
C LEU A 979 -44.09 -2.51 -3.01
N THR A 980 -44.24 -2.48 -4.33
CA THR A 980 -45.53 -2.23 -5.02
C THR A 980 -46.67 -3.12 -4.49
N ARG A 981 -46.38 -4.40 -4.22
CA ARG A 981 -47.35 -5.35 -3.65
C ARG A 981 -47.71 -5.09 -2.18
N THR A 982 -46.96 -4.28 -1.44
CA THR A 982 -47.39 -3.82 -0.10
C THR A 982 -48.42 -2.71 -0.18
N TRP A 983 -48.34 -1.83 -1.19
CA TRP A 983 -49.29 -0.72 -1.37
C TRP A 983 -50.68 -1.25 -1.75
N SER A 984 -50.74 -2.26 -2.62
CA SER A 984 -52.00 -2.93 -3.05
C SER A 984 -52.45 -4.07 -2.10
N ALA A 985 -52.39 -3.89 -0.78
CA ALA A 985 -52.60 -4.96 0.21
C ALA A 985 -53.70 -4.66 1.25
N PRO A 986 -54.73 -5.53 1.39
CA PRO A 986 -55.63 -5.50 2.55
C PRO A 986 -54.87 -5.70 3.87
N SER A 987 -55.30 -5.02 4.93
CA SER A 987 -54.60 -4.89 6.22
C SER A 987 -54.02 -6.21 6.77
N LEU A 988 -54.82 -7.28 6.84
CA LEU A 988 -54.41 -8.57 7.38
C LEU A 988 -53.33 -9.29 6.54
N GLN A 989 -53.25 -9.01 5.23
CA GLN A 989 -52.17 -9.51 4.37
C GLN A 989 -50.96 -8.57 4.31
N GLY A 990 -51.16 -7.25 4.49
CA GLY A 990 -50.13 -6.23 4.40
C GLY A 990 -48.89 -6.55 5.25
N TYR A 991 -49.11 -6.96 6.50
CA TYR A 991 -48.05 -7.38 7.43
C TYR A 991 -47.12 -8.48 6.86
N LYS A 992 -47.69 -9.54 6.27
CA LYS A 992 -46.90 -10.64 5.68
C LYS A 992 -46.13 -10.20 4.43
N ARG A 993 -46.67 -9.24 3.66
CA ARG A 993 -45.98 -8.66 2.49
C ARG A 993 -44.87 -7.69 2.91
N ALA A 994 -45.09 -6.89 3.97
CA ALA A 994 -44.11 -5.97 4.53
C ALA A 994 -42.87 -6.71 5.11
N ASN A 995 -43.09 -7.75 5.92
CA ASN A 995 -41.99 -8.61 6.40
C ASN A 995 -41.11 -9.15 5.25
N ARG A 996 -41.74 -9.57 4.13
CA ARG A 996 -41.02 -10.03 2.94
C ARG A 996 -40.25 -8.89 2.25
N TYR A 997 -40.83 -7.69 2.11
CA TYR A 997 -40.12 -6.54 1.54
C TYR A 997 -38.85 -6.22 2.34
N TYR A 998 -38.97 -6.03 3.66
CA TYR A 998 -37.84 -5.69 4.52
C TYR A 998 -36.76 -6.78 4.55
N TYR A 999 -37.13 -8.06 4.45
CA TYR A 999 -36.18 -9.16 4.32
C TYR A 999 -35.39 -9.11 3.00
N ILE A 1000 -36.09 -8.96 1.87
CA ILE A 1000 -35.48 -8.93 0.54
C ILE A 1000 -34.61 -7.66 0.38
N GLN A 1001 -35.02 -6.52 0.95
CA GLN A 1001 -34.20 -5.30 1.03
C GLN A 1001 -32.91 -5.52 1.82
N SER A 1002 -32.97 -6.17 2.99
CA SER A 1002 -31.77 -6.41 3.81
C SER A 1002 -30.79 -7.37 3.10
N LEU A 1003 -31.32 -8.31 2.31
CA LEU A 1003 -30.51 -9.16 1.43
C LEU A 1003 -29.94 -8.39 0.23
N LEU A 1004 -30.65 -7.39 -0.31
CA LEU A 1004 -30.12 -6.54 -1.37
C LEU A 1004 -28.92 -5.72 -0.89
N LEU A 1005 -28.99 -5.17 0.33
CA LEU A 1005 -27.87 -4.46 0.95
C LEU A 1005 -26.66 -5.40 1.19
N LEU A 1006 -26.90 -6.66 1.55
CA LEU A 1006 -25.84 -7.67 1.66
C LEU A 1006 -25.21 -8.01 0.31
N MET A 1007 -26.00 -8.16 -0.75
CA MET A 1007 -25.44 -8.38 -2.09
C MET A 1007 -24.67 -7.15 -2.59
N MET A 1008 -25.12 -5.94 -2.22
CA MET A 1008 -24.44 -4.69 -2.58
C MET A 1008 -23.06 -4.55 -1.92
N THR A 1009 -22.88 -4.96 -0.65
CA THR A 1009 -21.56 -4.97 0.00
C THR A 1009 -20.62 -6.06 -0.53
N LEU A 1010 -21.12 -7.02 -1.31
CA LEU A 1010 -20.31 -8.06 -1.97
C LEU A 1010 -19.91 -7.72 -3.42
N LEU A 1011 -20.49 -6.68 -4.02
CA LEU A 1011 -20.13 -6.23 -5.37
C LEU A 1011 -18.64 -5.79 -5.49
N PRO A 1012 -18.04 -5.04 -4.55
CA PRO A 1012 -16.64 -4.61 -4.65
C PRO A 1012 -15.65 -5.77 -4.77
N PHE A 1013 -15.98 -6.95 -4.25
CA PHE A 1013 -15.13 -8.14 -4.29
C PHE A 1013 -15.32 -8.99 -5.57
N ASN A 1014 -16.36 -8.73 -6.36
CA ASN A 1014 -16.70 -9.49 -7.58
C ASN A 1014 -16.51 -8.67 -8.87
N LEU A 1015 -16.76 -7.36 -8.82
CA LEU A 1015 -16.66 -6.47 -9.99
C LEU A 1015 -15.24 -6.38 -10.60
N PRO A 1016 -14.12 -6.35 -9.83
CA PRO A 1016 -12.79 -6.24 -10.41
C PRO A 1016 -12.45 -7.41 -11.34
N ILE A 1017 -12.70 -8.65 -10.90
CA ILE A 1017 -12.45 -9.86 -11.70
C ILE A 1017 -13.35 -9.87 -12.95
N LEU A 1018 -14.61 -9.43 -12.82
CA LEU A 1018 -15.52 -9.30 -13.96
C LEU A 1018 -15.01 -8.28 -15.01
N VAL A 1019 -14.37 -7.19 -14.59
CA VAL A 1019 -13.74 -6.22 -15.50
C VAL A 1019 -12.55 -6.83 -16.25
N VAL A 1020 -11.75 -7.70 -15.60
CA VAL A 1020 -10.69 -8.47 -16.28
C VAL A 1020 -11.28 -9.37 -17.37
N TRP A 1021 -12.34 -10.12 -17.05
CA TRP A 1021 -12.98 -11.01 -18.02
C TRP A 1021 -13.56 -10.25 -19.23
N ILE A 1022 -14.24 -9.12 -18.99
CA ILE A 1022 -14.81 -8.28 -20.06
C ILE A 1022 -13.72 -7.71 -20.97
N ARG A 1023 -12.60 -7.22 -20.41
CA ARG A 1023 -11.43 -6.75 -21.20
C ARG A 1023 -10.86 -7.88 -22.04
N ASN A 1024 -10.60 -9.04 -21.44
CA ASN A 1024 -9.91 -10.11 -22.14
C ASN A 1024 -10.76 -10.72 -23.25
N LEU A 1025 -12.10 -10.75 -23.09
CA LEU A 1025 -13.05 -11.17 -24.12
C LEU A 1025 -13.13 -10.20 -25.31
N SER A 1026 -12.82 -8.90 -25.14
CA SER A 1026 -12.73 -7.95 -26.27
C SER A 1026 -11.40 -8.00 -27.01
N VAL A 1027 -10.35 -8.60 -26.43
CA VAL A 1027 -9.05 -8.84 -27.08
C VAL A 1027 -9.04 -10.21 -27.78
N HIS A 1028 -9.43 -11.28 -27.07
CA HIS A 1028 -9.41 -12.67 -27.59
C HIS A 1028 -10.67 -13.44 -27.18
N TRP A 1029 -11.60 -13.58 -28.13
CA TRP A 1029 -12.91 -14.23 -27.95
C TRP A 1029 -12.85 -15.73 -27.56
N PHE A 1030 -11.74 -16.41 -27.81
CA PHE A 1030 -11.65 -17.89 -27.78
C PHE A 1030 -10.85 -18.49 -26.62
N VAL A 1031 -10.43 -17.72 -25.61
CA VAL A 1031 -9.65 -18.23 -24.46
C VAL A 1031 -10.53 -18.32 -23.19
N PRO A 1032 -11.02 -19.51 -22.80
CA PRO A 1032 -11.78 -19.68 -21.56
C PRO A 1032 -10.86 -19.73 -20.33
N PHE A 1033 -11.15 -18.90 -19.33
CA PHE A 1033 -10.41 -18.83 -18.06
C PHE A 1033 -10.74 -20.01 -17.14
N SER A 1034 -9.79 -20.91 -16.91
CA SER A 1034 -10.04 -22.20 -16.24
C SER A 1034 -10.39 -22.13 -14.75
N SER A 1035 -10.20 -20.99 -14.07
CA SER A 1035 -10.37 -20.87 -12.61
C SER A 1035 -11.73 -20.36 -12.13
N ASP A 1036 -12.49 -19.61 -12.95
CA ASP A 1036 -13.72 -18.92 -12.51
C ASP A 1036 -15.03 -19.64 -12.89
N HIS A 1037 -14.95 -20.85 -13.46
CA HIS A 1037 -16.11 -21.66 -13.85
C HIS A 1037 -16.69 -22.53 -12.72
N ASN A 1038 -16.57 -22.07 -11.47
CA ASN A 1038 -17.02 -22.81 -10.29
C ASN A 1038 -18.53 -22.61 -10.01
N ILE A 1039 -19.36 -23.57 -10.46
CA ILE A 1039 -20.81 -23.58 -10.20
C ILE A 1039 -21.14 -23.44 -8.70
N PHE A 1040 -20.39 -24.10 -7.81
CA PHE A 1040 -20.68 -24.10 -6.37
C PHE A 1040 -20.44 -22.75 -5.70
N ALA A 1041 -19.58 -21.89 -6.28
CA ALA A 1041 -19.34 -20.54 -5.79
C ALA A 1041 -20.58 -19.63 -5.89
N ILE A 1042 -21.53 -19.95 -6.78
CA ILE A 1042 -22.68 -19.09 -7.11
C ILE A 1042 -24.06 -19.78 -7.03
N ALA A 1043 -24.11 -21.12 -7.09
CA ALA A 1043 -25.37 -21.86 -7.08
C ALA A 1043 -26.30 -21.54 -5.89
N PRO A 1044 -25.81 -21.36 -4.64
CA PRO A 1044 -26.67 -20.92 -3.54
C PRO A 1044 -27.32 -19.55 -3.80
N PHE A 1045 -26.57 -18.56 -4.28
CA PHE A 1045 -27.12 -17.25 -4.63
C PHE A 1045 -28.19 -17.33 -5.74
N ILE A 1046 -27.92 -18.04 -6.85
CA ILE A 1046 -28.88 -18.19 -7.96
C ILE A 1046 -30.18 -18.84 -7.47
N ILE A 1047 -30.08 -20.00 -6.81
CA ILE A 1047 -31.24 -20.75 -6.34
C ILE A 1047 -32.02 -19.92 -5.30
N TYR A 1048 -31.34 -19.16 -4.44
CA TYR A 1048 -31.99 -18.34 -3.42
C TYR A 1048 -32.66 -17.08 -3.97
N VAL A 1049 -32.05 -16.38 -4.94
CA VAL A 1049 -32.70 -15.27 -5.64
C VAL A 1049 -33.93 -15.79 -6.40
N GLU A 1050 -33.83 -16.91 -7.13
CA GLU A 1050 -34.96 -17.48 -7.87
C GLU A 1050 -36.13 -17.88 -6.95
N LEU A 1051 -35.80 -18.46 -5.79
CA LEU A 1051 -36.72 -18.80 -4.69
C LEU A 1051 -37.45 -17.56 -4.15
N LEU A 1052 -36.73 -16.45 -3.96
CA LEU A 1052 -37.25 -15.19 -3.45
C LEU A 1052 -38.02 -14.40 -4.52
N THR A 1053 -37.69 -14.50 -5.81
CA THR A 1053 -38.53 -14.00 -6.92
C THR A 1053 -39.90 -14.69 -6.93
N GLY A 1054 -40.04 -15.86 -6.29
CA GLY A 1054 -41.32 -16.48 -5.96
C GLY A 1054 -42.21 -15.62 -5.06
N SER A 1055 -43.49 -15.49 -5.42
CA SER A 1055 -44.43 -14.52 -4.82
C SER A 1055 -44.86 -14.78 -3.37
N ARG A 1056 -44.36 -15.84 -2.71
CA ARG A 1056 -44.82 -16.29 -1.38
C ARG A 1056 -43.73 -16.75 -0.40
N LYS A 1057 -42.45 -16.72 -0.77
CA LYS A 1057 -41.34 -17.22 0.09
C LYS A 1057 -40.54 -16.09 0.74
N MET A 1058 -40.01 -16.41 1.93
CA MET A 1058 -39.15 -15.64 2.83
C MET A 1058 -38.51 -16.65 3.81
N LEU A 1059 -37.32 -16.37 4.34
CA LEU A 1059 -36.61 -17.18 5.35
C LEU A 1059 -37.56 -17.76 6.43
N PRO A 1060 -37.60 -19.08 6.67
CA PRO A 1060 -38.52 -19.70 7.62
C PRO A 1060 -38.07 -19.47 9.08
N ARG A 1061 -39.03 -19.41 10.02
CA ARG A 1061 -38.73 -19.20 11.45
C ARG A 1061 -38.06 -20.43 12.06
N THR A 1062 -36.84 -20.25 12.56
CA THR A 1062 -36.08 -21.25 13.32
C THR A 1062 -36.44 -21.22 14.81
N LYS A 1063 -36.44 -22.39 15.45
CA LYS A 1063 -36.57 -22.57 16.90
C LYS A 1063 -35.58 -23.64 17.38
N GLY A 1064 -35.22 -23.61 18.66
CA GLY A 1064 -34.31 -24.61 19.26
C GLY A 1064 -32.91 -24.59 18.60
N PRO A 1065 -32.27 -25.76 18.37
CA PRO A 1065 -30.88 -25.82 17.90
C PRO A 1065 -30.67 -25.13 16.54
N TRP A 1066 -31.67 -25.16 15.64
CA TRP A 1066 -31.61 -24.47 14.35
C TRP A 1066 -31.51 -22.94 14.47
N HIS A 1067 -32.06 -22.36 15.54
CA HIS A 1067 -31.89 -20.93 15.81
C HIS A 1067 -30.46 -20.65 16.28
N TRP A 1068 -29.94 -21.45 17.21
CA TRP A 1068 -28.58 -21.31 17.72
C TRP A 1068 -27.54 -21.49 16.60
N GLY A 1069 -27.64 -22.53 15.77
CA GLY A 1069 -26.76 -22.73 14.62
C GLY A 1069 -26.80 -21.57 13.60
N THR A 1070 -27.98 -20.99 13.37
CA THR A 1070 -28.09 -19.78 12.51
C THR A 1070 -27.39 -18.57 13.14
N CYS A 1071 -27.48 -18.39 14.46
CA CYS A 1071 -26.77 -17.32 15.16
C CYS A 1071 -25.25 -17.56 15.19
N VAL A 1072 -24.80 -18.78 15.49
CA VAL A 1072 -23.38 -19.16 15.48
C VAL A 1072 -22.77 -18.96 14.10
N LEU A 1073 -23.46 -19.32 13.02
CA LEU A 1073 -22.99 -19.07 11.65
C LEU A 1073 -22.84 -17.57 11.36
N ILE A 1074 -23.87 -16.75 11.63
CA ILE A 1074 -23.82 -15.31 11.31
C ILE A 1074 -22.79 -14.58 12.18
N TYR A 1075 -22.74 -14.85 13.49
CA TYR A 1075 -21.74 -14.23 14.37
C TYR A 1075 -20.33 -14.78 14.15
N GLY A 1076 -20.17 -16.04 13.73
CA GLY A 1076 -18.90 -16.62 13.31
C GLY A 1076 -18.34 -15.96 12.04
N ILE A 1077 -19.19 -15.70 11.04
CA ILE A 1077 -18.80 -14.94 9.85
C ILE A 1077 -18.43 -13.49 10.21
N VAL A 1078 -19.17 -12.85 11.12
CA VAL A 1078 -18.80 -11.52 11.63
C VAL A 1078 -17.45 -11.54 12.34
N ALA A 1079 -17.20 -12.52 13.23
CA ALA A 1079 -15.93 -12.65 13.95
C ALA A 1079 -14.77 -12.92 12.99
N TYR A 1080 -14.91 -13.86 12.05
CA TYR A 1080 -13.90 -14.09 11.00
C TYR A 1080 -13.64 -12.84 10.17
N THR A 1081 -14.70 -12.14 9.72
CA THR A 1081 -14.52 -10.93 8.90
C THR A 1081 -13.85 -9.80 9.69
N PHE A 1082 -14.10 -9.73 11.00
CA PHE A 1082 -13.43 -8.74 11.87
C PHE A 1082 -11.96 -9.07 12.06
N LEU A 1083 -11.62 -10.35 12.28
CA LEU A 1083 -10.26 -10.79 12.57
C LEU A 1083 -9.38 -10.97 11.33
N TYR A 1084 -9.94 -11.37 10.18
CA TYR A 1084 -9.18 -11.79 9.00
C TYR A 1084 -9.65 -11.16 7.67
N GLY A 1085 -10.79 -10.46 7.66
CA GLY A 1085 -11.40 -9.94 6.42
C GLY A 1085 -10.62 -8.83 5.72
N ILE A 1086 -9.62 -8.22 6.38
CA ILE A 1086 -8.74 -7.20 5.81
C ILE A 1086 -7.60 -7.84 5.01
N LYS A 1087 -6.95 -8.91 5.50
CA LYS A 1087 -5.93 -9.65 4.74
C LYS A 1087 -6.57 -10.60 3.71
N TYR A 1088 -7.59 -11.36 4.11
CA TYR A 1088 -8.22 -12.41 3.29
C TYR A 1088 -9.62 -11.98 2.80
N THR A 1089 -9.70 -10.82 2.16
CA THR A 1089 -10.96 -10.19 1.74
C THR A 1089 -11.81 -11.05 0.80
N HIS A 1090 -11.18 -11.84 -0.08
CA HIS A 1090 -11.84 -12.82 -0.95
C HIS A 1090 -12.76 -13.79 -0.17
N SER A 1091 -12.40 -14.17 1.06
CA SER A 1091 -13.18 -15.11 1.90
C SER A 1091 -14.57 -14.58 2.28
N ILE A 1092 -14.77 -13.25 2.30
CA ILE A 1092 -16.06 -12.63 2.66
C ILE A 1092 -17.17 -13.07 1.70
N TYR A 1093 -16.85 -13.21 0.41
CA TYR A 1093 -17.80 -13.71 -0.58
C TYR A 1093 -18.16 -15.18 -0.36
N PHE A 1094 -17.15 -16.05 -0.19
CA PHE A 1094 -17.37 -17.48 0.01
C PHE A 1094 -18.12 -17.77 1.31
N LEU A 1095 -17.81 -17.08 2.41
CA LEU A 1095 -18.55 -17.18 3.67
C LEU A 1095 -20.01 -16.74 3.53
N SER A 1096 -20.26 -15.70 2.73
CA SER A 1096 -21.63 -15.27 2.41
C SER A 1096 -22.39 -16.33 1.60
N ASN A 1097 -21.73 -16.95 0.62
CA ASN A 1097 -22.31 -18.05 -0.17
C ASN A 1097 -22.69 -19.25 0.73
N HIS A 1098 -21.85 -19.60 1.71
CA HIS A 1098 -22.16 -20.62 2.73
C HIS A 1098 -23.37 -20.23 3.61
N MET A 1099 -23.53 -18.96 3.98
CA MET A 1099 -24.73 -18.49 4.68
C MET A 1099 -25.99 -18.61 3.82
N ILE A 1100 -25.92 -18.32 2.53
CA ILE A 1100 -27.06 -18.50 1.61
C ILE A 1100 -27.39 -19.99 1.43
N ALA A 1101 -26.38 -20.87 1.36
CA ALA A 1101 -26.58 -22.32 1.38
C ALA A 1101 -27.28 -22.80 2.66
N TRP A 1102 -26.94 -22.24 3.83
CA TRP A 1102 -27.64 -22.51 5.08
C TRP A 1102 -29.11 -22.02 5.04
N PHE A 1103 -29.38 -20.82 4.49
CA PHE A 1103 -30.76 -20.34 4.32
C PHE A 1103 -31.58 -21.24 3.37
N LEU A 1104 -30.97 -21.77 2.30
CA LEU A 1104 -31.58 -22.78 1.45
C LEU A 1104 -31.87 -24.09 2.20
N LEU A 1105 -30.93 -24.58 3.02
CA LEU A 1105 -31.13 -25.77 3.86
C LEU A 1105 -32.30 -25.59 4.83
N LEU A 1106 -32.44 -24.41 5.45
CA LEU A 1106 -33.60 -24.09 6.31
C LEU A 1106 -34.93 -24.13 5.52
N HIS A 1107 -34.94 -23.68 4.27
CA HIS A 1107 -36.11 -23.80 3.38
C HIS A 1107 -36.42 -25.23 2.94
N VAL A 1108 -35.41 -26.07 2.69
CA VAL A 1108 -35.58 -27.50 2.43
C VAL A 1108 -36.21 -28.16 3.65
N LYS A 1109 -35.69 -27.87 4.85
CA LYS A 1109 -36.18 -28.41 6.14
C LYS A 1109 -37.63 -28.00 6.47
N ASP A 1110 -38.10 -26.86 5.99
CA ASP A 1110 -39.51 -26.43 6.17
C ASP A 1110 -40.44 -26.98 5.07
N SER A 1111 -39.91 -27.48 3.96
CA SER A 1111 -40.71 -28.10 2.90
C SER A 1111 -41.44 -29.37 3.35
N HIS A 1112 -42.44 -29.81 2.58
CA HIS A 1112 -43.15 -31.06 2.85
C HIS A 1112 -42.20 -32.27 2.83
N TYR A 1113 -41.39 -32.39 1.76
CA TYR A 1113 -40.43 -33.47 1.60
C TYR A 1113 -39.36 -33.45 2.68
N GLY A 1114 -38.75 -32.30 2.97
CA GLY A 1114 -37.76 -32.18 4.04
C GLY A 1114 -38.32 -32.51 5.43
N ARG A 1115 -39.62 -32.28 5.69
CA ARG A 1115 -40.28 -32.74 6.91
C ARG A 1115 -40.55 -34.25 6.94
N MET A 1116 -40.80 -34.90 5.80
CA MET A 1116 -40.82 -36.36 5.70
C MET A 1116 -39.41 -36.95 5.90
N THR A 1117 -38.41 -36.46 5.17
CA THR A 1117 -37.02 -36.93 5.27
C THR A 1117 -36.46 -36.73 6.68
N TYR A 1118 -36.69 -35.58 7.33
CA TYR A 1118 -36.24 -35.36 8.71
C TYR A 1118 -36.90 -36.30 9.72
N ARG A 1119 -38.19 -36.65 9.55
CA ARG A 1119 -38.86 -37.66 10.37
C ARG A 1119 -38.23 -39.02 10.15
N TYR A 1120 -38.18 -39.49 8.89
CA TYR A 1120 -37.57 -40.78 8.53
C TYR A 1120 -36.14 -40.94 9.09
N ILE A 1121 -35.31 -39.90 8.97
CA ILE A 1121 -33.95 -39.85 9.52
C ILE A 1121 -33.95 -39.91 11.07
N ALA A 1122 -34.81 -39.13 11.74
CA ALA A 1122 -34.90 -39.14 13.20
C ALA A 1122 -35.42 -40.49 13.74
N ASP A 1123 -36.40 -41.09 13.07
CA ASP A 1123 -37.03 -42.36 13.43
C ASP A 1123 -36.05 -43.54 13.26
N HIS A 1124 -35.10 -43.47 12.31
CA HIS A 1124 -34.08 -44.51 12.09
C HIS A 1124 -32.78 -44.30 12.89
N LEU A 1125 -32.34 -43.06 13.14
CA LEU A 1125 -31.09 -42.78 13.89
C LEU A 1125 -31.28 -42.67 15.41
N TYR A 1126 -32.51 -42.50 15.90
CA TYR A 1126 -32.80 -42.46 17.34
C TYR A 1126 -33.91 -43.46 17.75
N PRO A 1127 -33.74 -44.78 17.51
CA PRO A 1127 -34.77 -45.79 17.77
C PRO A 1127 -35.20 -45.92 19.25
N PHE A 1128 -34.44 -45.35 20.19
CA PHE A 1128 -34.64 -45.52 21.64
C PHE A 1128 -35.59 -44.51 22.31
N ARG A 1129 -36.26 -43.61 21.59
CA ARG A 1129 -37.05 -42.52 22.23
C ARG A 1129 -38.57 -42.49 21.98
N SER A 1130 -39.18 -43.58 21.50
CA SER A 1130 -40.64 -43.65 21.27
C SER A 1130 -41.30 -44.96 21.72
N LYS A 1131 -41.33 -45.23 23.03
CA LYS A 1131 -42.23 -46.23 23.67
C LYS A 1131 -42.68 -45.79 25.08
N LYS A 1132 -43.46 -44.70 25.13
CA LYS A 1132 -44.34 -44.22 26.22
C LYS A 1132 -44.95 -42.88 25.74
N HIS A 1133 -46.25 -42.64 25.72
CA HIS A 1133 -47.41 -43.42 26.19
C HIS A 1133 -48.44 -43.67 25.07
N SER A 1134 -49.21 -44.74 25.24
CA SER A 1134 -50.61 -44.84 24.80
C SER A 1134 -51.52 -44.19 25.83
#